data_AF-A0A538K4N3-F1
#
_entry.id   AF-A0A538K4N3-F1
#
_cell.length_a   1.000
_cell.length_b   1.000
_cell.length_c   1.000
_cell.angle_alpha   90.00
_cell.angle_beta   90.00
_cell.angle_gamma   90.00
#
_symmetry.space_group_name_H-M   'P 1'
#
loop_
_entity.id
_entity.type
_entity.pdbx_description
1 polymer ?
#
loop_
_entity_poly.entity_id
_entity_poly.type
_entity_poly.pdbx_seq_one_letter_code
_entity_poly.pdbx_strand_id
1 'polypeptide(L)'
;MHRSLAVPQLQAEARVDPKTGLFNARHFAVALSEEIGRARRFERPMSLIMADLDLLRDINNTYGHLAGDAVLKGIAEVFRAQLRHYDVPARFGGEEFSILLPETPPEQALEIAERIRQAVAKRTFDVETSSEPIRATVSIGVAGYPKDGTDANELIHQADLAVYRAKLQGRNRVLGASPEPLLVPADRSTRLVAVPEDGDHHAPIPAAVQVQPKEERRADVRHPRPHAVHGPRFLSLDRRLSLTVGLVSTLGVGAGVLGLALTWTSRDLLGLLTVVGLVGVGQALALEADEGSAVLSVSAVGCLAAASLFGFEAALPLALASVAVEWSARRAPLHNVLFNVGALTLASLASASVFKIAGFFPAGTSHQLAASGLGLLAGTAYFCVNMGLVSLALALQGHERWWSVFKERFAWLLPHYLVYGFIGGVMALAYEAVKLLALAVFAVPLLLMRKTQEAYLKHTQRSAQKLRQAAETIQSQNVSLELANKLLKERSTAAMESLSATVDARDSYTAGHSRRVQQLALAIGRELGLSQAELDLLGHAALFHDIGKLAIPDAILLKPASLTSDEWSLMQRHADEGARIIDRLGFLNDAVPAIRHHHERFDGTGYPDRLQGEDIPLGARIIHVADALDSMLTTRIYRAARPAAEALHELRRAAGTQFCPRCVTALEHILPLETLEGDTDGSRLSAVAS
;
A
#
# COMPACT_ATOMS: atom_id res chain seq x y z
N MET A 1 20.77 0.93 -21.30
CA MET A 1 19.83 1.98 -21.78
C MET A 1 18.39 1.70 -21.39
N HIS A 2 17.86 0.48 -21.54
CA HIS A 2 16.44 0.20 -21.25
C HIS A 2 16.06 0.29 -19.76
N ARG A 3 16.92 -0.14 -18.82
CA ARG A 3 16.64 -0.04 -17.37
C ARG A 3 16.67 1.39 -16.81
N SER A 4 17.50 2.27 -17.35
CA SER A 4 17.54 3.68 -16.94
C SER A 4 16.34 4.48 -17.44
N LEU A 5 15.71 4.03 -18.55
CA LEU A 5 14.45 4.59 -19.07
C LEU A 5 13.21 3.97 -18.40
N ALA A 6 13.31 2.74 -17.89
CA ALA A 6 12.21 2.07 -17.20
C ALA A 6 12.02 2.55 -15.75
N VAL A 7 13.06 3.03 -15.05
CA VAL A 7 12.90 3.48 -13.65
C VAL A 7 11.95 4.68 -13.53
N PRO A 8 12.04 5.74 -14.36
CA PRO A 8 11.04 6.82 -14.34
C PRO A 8 9.64 6.35 -14.72
N GLN A 9 9.53 5.44 -15.69
CA GLN A 9 8.25 4.90 -16.16
C GLN A 9 7.58 4.01 -15.10
N LEU A 10 8.34 3.13 -14.44
CA LEU A 10 7.89 2.31 -13.32
C LEU A 10 7.59 3.15 -12.08
N GLN A 11 8.32 4.25 -11.85
CA GLN A 11 7.99 5.21 -10.79
C GLN A 11 6.71 6.00 -11.10
N ALA A 12 6.45 6.33 -12.36
CA ALA A 12 5.21 6.97 -12.78
C ALA A 12 4.01 6.01 -12.66
N GLU A 13 4.17 4.76 -13.10
CA GLU A 13 3.16 3.70 -12.96
C GLU A 13 2.87 3.37 -11.47
N ALA A 14 3.89 3.38 -10.61
CA ALA A 14 3.72 3.13 -9.17
C ALA A 14 3.03 4.26 -8.40
N ARG A 15 2.87 5.45 -8.98
CA ARG A 15 2.21 6.62 -8.33
C ARG A 15 0.73 6.73 -8.63
N VAL A 16 0.24 5.95 -9.59
CA VAL A 16 -1.08 6.12 -10.19
C VAL A 16 -1.96 4.90 -9.88
N ASP A 17 -3.25 5.12 -9.66
CA ASP A 17 -4.26 4.06 -9.56
C ASP A 17 -4.53 3.46 -10.94
N PRO A 18 -4.34 2.13 -11.16
CA PRO A 18 -4.43 1.52 -12.48
C PRO A 18 -5.84 1.56 -13.09
N LYS A 19 -6.88 1.72 -12.26
CA LYS A 19 -8.27 1.77 -12.74
C LYS A 19 -8.63 3.17 -13.25
N THR A 20 -8.33 4.21 -12.48
CA THR A 20 -8.79 5.59 -12.72
C THR A 20 -7.74 6.48 -13.38
N GLY A 21 -6.46 6.13 -13.28
CA GLY A 21 -5.35 6.97 -13.73
C GLY A 21 -5.09 8.19 -12.82
N LEU A 22 -5.83 8.37 -11.72
CA LEU A 22 -5.52 9.38 -10.71
C LEU A 22 -4.34 8.94 -9.83
N PHE A 23 -3.81 9.83 -8.99
CA PHE A 23 -2.81 9.41 -8.02
C PHE A 23 -3.38 8.37 -7.04
N ASN A 24 -2.53 7.48 -6.54
CA ASN A 24 -2.93 6.54 -5.49
C ASN A 24 -2.80 7.16 -4.09
N ALA A 25 -3.44 6.53 -3.10
CA ALA A 25 -3.43 6.98 -1.70
C ALA A 25 -2.02 7.21 -1.14
N ARG A 26 -1.04 6.37 -1.52
CA ARG A 26 0.35 6.50 -1.07
C ARG A 26 1.00 7.79 -1.58
N HIS A 27 0.82 8.11 -2.87
CA HIS A 27 1.34 9.35 -3.43
C HIS A 27 0.64 10.57 -2.81
N PHE A 28 -0.68 10.48 -2.60
CA PHE A 28 -1.46 11.53 -1.97
C PHE A 28 -0.98 11.89 -0.56
N ALA A 29 -0.73 10.89 0.28
CA ALA A 29 -0.25 11.11 1.66
C ALA A 29 1.10 11.85 1.70
N VAL A 30 2.00 11.53 0.76
CA VAL A 30 3.29 12.24 0.61
C VAL A 30 3.04 13.69 0.16
N ALA A 31 2.23 13.89 -0.88
CA ALA A 31 1.92 15.23 -1.39
C ALA A 31 1.23 16.13 -0.34
N LEU A 32 0.30 15.57 0.44
CA LEU A 32 -0.39 16.26 1.53
C LEU A 32 0.59 16.71 2.62
N SER A 33 1.49 15.82 3.03
CA SER A 33 2.50 16.12 4.06
C SER A 33 3.48 17.21 3.60
N GLU A 34 3.93 17.14 2.35
CA GLU A 34 4.78 18.16 1.73
C GLU A 34 4.07 19.52 1.64
N GLU A 35 2.79 19.52 1.25
CA GLU A 35 2.00 20.74 1.11
C GLU A 35 1.71 21.40 2.46
N ILE A 36 1.38 20.65 3.51
CA ILE A 36 1.22 21.21 4.86
C ILE A 36 2.52 21.86 5.33
N GLY A 37 3.68 21.24 5.04
CA GLY A 37 4.99 21.83 5.31
C GLY A 37 5.22 23.14 4.57
N ARG A 38 4.81 23.23 3.30
CA ARG A 38 4.87 24.47 2.49
C ARG A 38 3.91 25.53 3.03
N ALA A 39 2.65 25.18 3.22
CA ALA A 39 1.58 26.04 3.74
C ALA A 39 1.98 26.67 5.09
N ARG A 40 2.54 25.86 6.01
CA ARG A 40 3.05 26.33 7.29
C ARG A 40 4.23 27.29 7.16
N ARG A 41 5.18 26.99 6.26
CA ARG A 41 6.40 27.81 6.07
C ARG A 41 6.13 29.15 5.43
N PHE A 42 5.15 29.23 4.53
CA PHE A 42 4.83 30.42 3.75
C PHE A 42 3.52 31.09 4.17
N GLU A 43 2.89 30.61 5.25
CA GLU A 43 1.60 31.09 5.76
C GLU A 43 0.52 31.16 4.67
N ARG A 44 0.47 30.14 3.81
CA ARG A 44 -0.49 30.04 2.71
C ARG A 44 -1.64 29.11 3.08
N PRO A 45 -2.90 29.45 2.73
CA PRO A 45 -4.02 28.56 2.95
C PRO A 45 -3.95 27.37 1.97
N MET A 46 -4.47 26.23 2.38
CA MET A 46 -4.71 25.09 1.48
C MET A 46 -6.00 24.41 1.90
N SER A 47 -6.62 23.65 0.99
CA SER A 47 -7.83 22.89 1.31
C SER A 47 -7.71 21.44 0.87
N LEU A 48 -8.40 20.59 1.63
CA LEU A 48 -8.58 19.18 1.35
C LEU A 48 -10.05 18.93 1.03
N ILE A 49 -10.29 18.23 -0.07
CA ILE A 49 -11.61 17.72 -0.44
C ILE A 49 -11.59 16.20 -0.32
N MET A 50 -12.57 15.63 0.37
CA MET A 50 -12.91 14.21 0.30
C MET A 50 -14.22 14.03 -0.44
N ALA A 51 -14.27 13.09 -1.36
CA ALA A 51 -15.43 12.84 -2.21
C ALA A 51 -15.72 11.34 -2.22
N ASP A 52 -16.93 10.97 -1.85
CA ASP A 52 -17.36 9.58 -1.76
C ASP A 52 -18.54 9.33 -2.69
N LEU A 53 -18.42 8.27 -3.48
CA LEU A 53 -19.43 7.93 -4.47
C LEU A 53 -20.68 7.33 -3.84
N ASP A 54 -21.82 7.95 -4.08
CA ASP A 54 -23.08 7.49 -3.51
C ASP A 54 -23.53 6.17 -4.17
N LEU A 55 -23.81 5.15 -3.35
CA LEU A 55 -24.50 3.92 -3.75
C LEU A 55 -23.77 3.10 -4.84
N LEU A 56 -22.43 3.14 -4.91
CA LEU A 56 -21.68 2.32 -5.88
C LEU A 56 -21.98 0.81 -5.75
N ARG A 57 -22.25 0.34 -4.52
CA ARG A 57 -22.68 -1.05 -4.29
C ARG A 57 -23.96 -1.40 -5.05
N ASP A 58 -24.93 -0.50 -5.10
CA ASP A 58 -26.20 -0.73 -5.80
C ASP A 58 -25.98 -0.75 -7.31
N ILE A 59 -25.10 0.12 -7.82
CA ILE A 59 -24.67 0.11 -9.23
C ILE A 59 -24.00 -1.23 -9.57
N ASN A 60 -23.08 -1.70 -8.73
CA ASN A 60 -22.39 -2.97 -8.93
C ASN A 60 -23.34 -4.18 -8.89
N ASN A 61 -24.28 -4.18 -7.95
CA ASN A 61 -25.25 -5.27 -7.82
C ASN A 61 -26.25 -5.30 -8.99
N THR A 62 -26.60 -4.13 -9.53
CA THR A 62 -27.60 -3.99 -10.60
C THR A 62 -27.00 -4.20 -11.98
N TYR A 63 -25.83 -3.61 -12.26
CA TYR A 63 -25.23 -3.53 -13.61
C TYR A 63 -23.90 -4.30 -13.74
N GLY A 64 -23.43 -4.91 -12.65
CA GLY A 64 -22.18 -5.66 -12.57
C GLY A 64 -20.96 -4.80 -12.24
N HIS A 65 -19.86 -5.46 -11.84
CA HIS A 65 -18.63 -4.79 -11.42
C HIS A 65 -17.93 -3.99 -12.52
N LEU A 66 -18.08 -4.40 -13.78
CA LEU A 66 -17.54 -3.66 -14.92
C LEU A 66 -18.22 -2.30 -15.10
N ALA A 67 -19.52 -2.21 -14.77
CA ALA A 67 -20.25 -0.96 -14.79
C ALA A 67 -19.78 0.00 -13.69
N GLY A 68 -19.55 -0.51 -12.48
CA GLY A 68 -18.95 0.28 -11.41
C GLY A 68 -17.55 0.79 -11.77
N ASP A 69 -16.72 -0.05 -12.40
CA ASP A 69 -15.39 0.37 -12.88
C ASP A 69 -15.48 1.46 -13.97
N ALA A 70 -16.49 1.42 -14.84
CA ALA A 70 -16.73 2.47 -15.84
C ALA A 70 -17.16 3.80 -15.19
N VAL A 71 -18.03 3.75 -14.18
CA VAL A 71 -18.43 4.94 -13.41
C VAL A 71 -17.22 5.57 -12.71
N LEU A 72 -16.40 4.75 -12.03
CA LEU A 72 -15.19 5.23 -11.36
C LEU A 72 -14.20 5.91 -12.33
N LYS A 73 -14.00 5.33 -13.51
CA LYS A 73 -13.17 5.94 -14.57
C LYS A 73 -13.73 7.27 -15.05
N GLY A 74 -15.03 7.32 -15.34
CA GLY A 74 -15.67 8.54 -15.82
C GLY A 74 -15.66 9.67 -14.78
N ILE A 75 -15.72 9.35 -13.48
CA ILE A 75 -15.62 10.36 -12.42
C ILE A 75 -14.20 10.90 -12.30
N ALA A 76 -13.20 10.04 -12.46
CA ALA A 76 -11.81 10.49 -12.53
C ALA A 76 -11.56 11.44 -13.72
N GLU A 77 -12.21 11.22 -14.86
CA GLU A 77 -12.19 12.15 -15.99
C GLU A 77 -12.84 13.49 -15.63
N VAL A 78 -13.97 13.48 -14.92
CA VAL A 78 -14.62 14.71 -14.43
C VAL A 78 -13.67 15.48 -13.52
N PHE A 79 -12.99 14.82 -12.58
CA PHE A 79 -12.04 15.51 -11.70
C PHE A 79 -10.89 16.14 -12.48
N ARG A 80 -10.28 15.41 -13.43
CA ARG A 80 -9.22 15.96 -14.29
C ARG A 80 -9.68 17.17 -15.10
N ALA A 81 -10.93 17.20 -15.53
CA ALA A 81 -11.48 18.32 -16.29
C ALA A 81 -11.82 19.54 -15.42
N GLN A 82 -12.13 19.32 -14.15
CA GLN A 82 -12.56 20.38 -13.21
C GLN A 82 -11.43 20.95 -12.35
N LEU A 83 -10.25 20.32 -12.35
CA LEU A 83 -9.12 20.66 -11.49
C LEU A 83 -7.96 21.27 -12.29
N ARG A 84 -7.12 22.05 -11.60
CA ARG A 84 -5.94 22.72 -12.14
C ARG A 84 -4.77 21.74 -12.20
N HIS A 85 -3.73 22.06 -12.97
CA HIS A 85 -2.56 21.18 -13.14
C HIS A 85 -1.78 20.91 -11.85
N TYR A 86 -1.86 21.83 -10.88
CA TYR A 86 -1.18 21.71 -9.58
C TYR A 86 -2.08 21.15 -8.46
N ASP A 87 -3.37 20.93 -8.74
CA ASP A 87 -4.25 20.22 -7.82
C ASP A 87 -3.91 18.72 -7.88
N VAL A 88 -4.00 18.02 -6.75
CA VAL A 88 -3.62 16.61 -6.66
C VAL A 88 -4.85 15.75 -6.42
N PRO A 89 -5.55 15.29 -7.48
CA PRO A 89 -6.63 14.32 -7.35
C PRO A 89 -6.06 12.90 -7.17
N ALA A 90 -6.58 12.20 -6.20
CA ALA A 90 -6.21 10.84 -5.88
C ALA A 90 -7.44 9.97 -5.59
N ARG A 91 -7.30 8.66 -5.83
CA ARG A 91 -8.22 7.66 -5.32
C ARG A 91 -7.69 7.13 -3.99
N PHE A 92 -8.45 7.37 -2.93
CA PHE A 92 -8.07 7.02 -1.57
C PHE A 92 -8.52 5.60 -1.20
N GLY A 93 -9.68 5.18 -1.71
CA GLY A 93 -10.29 3.89 -1.39
C GLY A 93 -11.11 3.29 -2.54
N GLY A 94 -11.98 2.33 -2.20
CA GLY A 94 -12.84 1.64 -3.17
C GLY A 94 -13.77 2.59 -3.93
N GLU A 95 -14.45 3.48 -3.21
CA GLU A 95 -15.39 4.48 -3.75
C GLU A 95 -15.05 5.92 -3.36
N GLU A 96 -13.90 6.09 -2.71
CA GLU A 96 -13.45 7.34 -2.10
C GLU A 96 -12.32 7.99 -2.89
N PHE A 97 -12.42 9.30 -3.04
CA PHE A 97 -11.45 10.15 -3.71
C PHE A 97 -11.05 11.31 -2.80
N SER A 98 -9.81 11.75 -2.95
CA SER A 98 -9.27 12.91 -2.23
C SER A 98 -8.65 13.87 -3.21
N ILE A 99 -8.84 15.17 -2.98
CA ILE A 99 -8.28 16.22 -3.82
C ILE A 99 -7.59 17.23 -2.91
N LEU A 100 -6.29 17.43 -3.14
CA LEU A 100 -5.52 18.47 -2.50
C LEU A 100 -5.57 19.73 -3.36
N LEU A 101 -5.94 20.85 -2.76
CA LEU A 101 -5.98 22.16 -3.38
C LEU A 101 -4.96 23.10 -2.71
N PRO A 102 -3.71 23.14 -3.22
CA PRO A 102 -2.72 24.11 -2.77
C PRO A 102 -3.21 25.55 -2.94
N GLU A 103 -2.79 26.43 -2.04
CA GLU A 103 -3.05 27.88 -2.12
C GLU A 103 -4.54 28.25 -2.26
N THR A 104 -5.44 27.40 -1.76
CA THR A 104 -6.88 27.55 -1.91
C THR A 104 -7.55 27.60 -0.54
N PRO A 105 -8.21 28.71 -0.15
CA PRO A 105 -8.95 28.79 1.10
C PRO A 105 -10.25 27.96 1.06
N PRO A 106 -10.78 27.53 2.22
CA PRO A 106 -11.93 26.62 2.28
C PRO A 106 -13.20 27.14 1.58
N GLU A 107 -13.41 28.46 1.55
CA GLU A 107 -14.53 29.10 0.83
C GLU A 107 -14.48 28.81 -0.68
N GLN A 108 -13.31 29.00 -1.30
CA GLN A 108 -13.09 28.69 -2.72
C GLN A 108 -13.10 27.18 -2.98
N ALA A 109 -12.63 26.38 -2.02
CA ALA A 109 -12.67 24.93 -2.13
C ALA A 109 -14.11 24.38 -2.13
N LEU A 110 -15.03 24.99 -1.38
CA LEU A 110 -16.47 24.67 -1.42
C LEU A 110 -17.07 24.95 -2.81
N GLU A 111 -16.70 26.06 -3.46
CA GLU A 111 -17.15 26.37 -4.82
C GLU A 111 -16.64 25.34 -5.84
N ILE A 112 -15.35 24.95 -5.74
CA ILE A 112 -14.75 23.92 -6.59
C ILE A 112 -15.43 22.57 -6.36
N ALA A 113 -15.66 22.19 -5.11
CA ALA A 113 -16.37 20.98 -4.73
C ALA A 113 -17.80 20.94 -5.32
N GLU A 114 -18.54 22.05 -5.25
CA GLU A 114 -19.91 22.12 -5.77
C GLU A 114 -19.93 22.02 -7.30
N ARG A 115 -18.95 22.65 -7.97
CA ARG A 115 -18.77 22.50 -9.42
C ARG A 115 -18.49 21.05 -9.81
N ILE A 116 -17.62 20.36 -9.07
CA ILE A 116 -17.30 18.94 -9.28
C ILE A 116 -18.56 18.08 -9.09
N ARG A 117 -19.28 18.27 -7.98
CA ARG A 117 -20.51 17.53 -7.67
C ARG A 117 -21.55 17.65 -8.77
N GLN A 118 -21.80 18.87 -9.24
CA GLN A 118 -22.74 19.12 -10.34
C GLN A 118 -22.29 18.47 -11.65
N ALA A 119 -20.99 18.49 -11.95
CA ALA A 119 -20.44 17.84 -13.14
C ALA A 119 -20.60 16.32 -13.10
N VAL A 120 -20.38 15.69 -11.94
CA VAL A 120 -20.61 14.26 -11.72
C VAL A 120 -22.10 13.93 -11.88
N ALA A 121 -23.00 14.67 -11.22
CA ALA A 121 -24.43 14.41 -11.25
C ALA A 121 -25.07 14.57 -12.66
N LYS A 122 -24.46 15.39 -13.53
CA LYS A 122 -24.90 15.58 -14.92
C LYS A 122 -24.32 14.53 -15.88
N ARG A 123 -23.27 13.81 -15.50
CA ARG A 123 -22.60 12.84 -16.36
C ARG A 123 -23.42 11.56 -16.46
N THR A 124 -23.53 11.04 -17.66
CA THR A 124 -24.07 9.72 -17.96
C THR A 124 -22.92 8.76 -18.32
N PHE A 125 -22.99 7.53 -17.83
CA PHE A 125 -21.98 6.50 -18.07
C PHE A 125 -22.61 5.37 -18.90
N ASP A 126 -22.15 5.23 -20.14
CA ASP A 126 -22.60 4.18 -21.05
C ASP A 126 -21.78 2.91 -20.81
N VAL A 127 -22.45 1.77 -20.62
CA VAL A 127 -21.81 0.48 -20.37
C VAL A 127 -22.44 -0.57 -21.28
N GLU A 128 -21.63 -1.42 -21.91
CA GLU A 128 -22.10 -2.47 -22.83
C GLU A 128 -23.12 -3.44 -22.21
N THR A 129 -23.14 -3.55 -20.87
CA THR A 129 -24.06 -4.40 -20.11
C THR A 129 -25.41 -3.76 -19.80
N SER A 130 -25.65 -2.49 -20.17
CA SER A 130 -26.90 -1.77 -19.92
C SER A 130 -27.44 -1.10 -21.18
N SER A 131 -28.75 -1.22 -21.40
CA SER A 131 -29.45 -0.48 -22.45
C SER A 131 -29.72 0.99 -22.09
N GLU A 132 -29.59 1.35 -20.81
CA GLU A 132 -29.80 2.71 -20.30
C GLU A 132 -28.52 3.28 -19.66
N PRO A 133 -28.21 4.57 -19.87
CA PRO A 133 -27.05 5.22 -19.28
C PRO A 133 -27.15 5.28 -17.75
N ILE A 134 -26.08 4.92 -17.06
CA ILE A 134 -26.00 4.96 -15.60
C ILE A 134 -25.75 6.39 -15.15
N ARG A 135 -26.40 6.81 -14.07
CA ARG A 135 -26.13 8.07 -13.37
C ARG A 135 -25.57 7.79 -11.99
N ALA A 136 -24.60 8.59 -11.58
CA ALA A 136 -24.00 8.50 -10.25
C ALA A 136 -23.95 9.88 -9.60
N THR A 137 -23.98 9.92 -8.28
CA THR A 137 -23.83 11.14 -7.48
C THR A 137 -22.70 10.97 -6.48
N VAL A 138 -22.18 12.08 -5.98
CA VAL A 138 -21.06 12.10 -5.04
C VAL A 138 -21.38 12.99 -3.86
N SER A 139 -21.04 12.54 -2.66
CA SER A 139 -21.10 13.32 -1.43
C SER A 139 -19.70 13.84 -1.11
N ILE A 140 -19.55 15.15 -0.90
CA ILE A 140 -18.25 15.81 -0.79
C ILE A 140 -18.12 16.56 0.54
N GLY A 141 -16.98 16.40 1.19
CA GLY A 141 -16.57 17.11 2.39
C GLY A 141 -15.32 17.98 2.13
N VAL A 142 -15.27 19.16 2.74
CA VAL A 142 -14.18 20.13 2.56
C VAL A 142 -13.62 20.55 3.92
N ALA A 143 -12.29 20.53 4.07
CA ALA A 143 -11.57 21.05 5.24
C ALA A 143 -10.40 21.94 4.81
N GLY A 144 -10.18 23.06 5.49
CA GLY A 144 -9.13 24.03 5.18
C GLY A 144 -8.04 24.13 6.24
N TYR A 145 -6.79 24.25 5.81
CA TYR A 145 -5.67 24.61 6.66
C TYR A 145 -5.50 26.14 6.71
N PRO A 146 -5.19 26.74 7.87
CA PRO A 146 -5.08 26.12 9.20
C PRO A 146 -6.40 26.08 9.99
N LYS A 147 -7.51 26.57 9.41
CA LYS A 147 -8.78 26.83 10.11
C LYS A 147 -9.40 25.58 10.73
N ASP A 148 -9.45 24.50 9.98
CA ASP A 148 -10.15 23.26 10.33
C ASP A 148 -9.17 22.17 10.80
N GLY A 149 -7.86 22.41 10.73
CA GLY A 149 -6.85 21.44 11.19
C GLY A 149 -5.43 21.92 10.88
N THR A 150 -4.47 21.53 11.73
CA THR A 150 -3.06 21.95 11.62
C THR A 150 -2.10 20.85 11.14
N ASP A 151 -2.59 19.62 11.03
CA ASP A 151 -1.87 18.45 10.54
C ASP A 151 -2.75 17.62 9.60
N ALA A 152 -2.15 16.61 8.96
CA ALA A 152 -2.80 15.81 7.94
C ALA A 152 -3.97 14.98 8.49
N ASN A 153 -3.84 14.43 9.71
CA ASN A 153 -4.86 13.56 10.29
C ASN A 153 -6.10 14.37 10.64
N GLU A 154 -5.93 15.55 11.23
CA GLU A 154 -7.05 16.42 11.59
C GLU A 154 -7.79 16.91 10.35
N LEU A 155 -7.08 17.34 9.30
CA LEU A 155 -7.71 17.78 8.04
C LEU A 155 -8.48 16.65 7.37
N ILE A 156 -7.91 15.44 7.31
CA ILE A 156 -8.61 14.26 6.77
C ILE A 156 -9.84 13.96 7.61
N HIS A 157 -9.71 13.96 8.95
CA HIS A 157 -10.81 13.67 9.85
C HIS A 157 -11.98 14.65 9.67
N GLN A 158 -11.69 15.96 9.59
CA GLN A 158 -12.73 16.97 9.39
C GLN A 158 -13.40 16.88 8.02
N ALA A 159 -12.63 16.60 6.96
CA ALA A 159 -13.17 16.38 5.63
C ALA A 159 -14.08 15.14 5.58
N ASP A 160 -13.70 14.05 6.26
CA ASP A 160 -14.47 12.81 6.34
C ASP A 160 -15.78 13.00 7.13
N LEU A 161 -15.71 13.69 8.28
CA LEU A 161 -16.91 14.07 9.04
C LEU A 161 -17.89 14.92 8.21
N ALA A 162 -17.36 15.78 7.33
CA ALA A 162 -18.20 16.54 6.42
C ALA A 162 -18.85 15.67 5.33
N VAL A 163 -18.13 14.68 4.76
CA VAL A 163 -18.72 13.67 3.86
C VAL A 163 -19.81 12.86 4.57
N TYR A 164 -19.54 12.41 5.80
CA TYR A 164 -20.49 11.64 6.59
C TYR A 164 -21.79 12.43 6.85
N ARG A 165 -21.67 13.70 7.25
CA ARG A 165 -22.82 14.62 7.39
C ARG A 165 -23.55 14.81 6.05
N ALA A 166 -22.82 14.91 4.94
CA ALA A 166 -23.42 15.07 3.62
C ALA A 166 -24.27 13.83 3.26
N LYS A 167 -23.79 12.63 3.59
CA LYS A 167 -24.54 11.38 3.44
C LYS A 167 -25.80 11.33 4.31
N LEU A 168 -25.70 11.71 5.59
CA LEU A 168 -26.84 11.73 6.52
C LEU A 168 -27.93 12.72 6.10
N GLN A 169 -27.56 13.86 5.54
CA GLN A 169 -28.53 14.89 5.14
C GLN A 169 -29.20 14.61 3.79
N GLY A 170 -28.93 13.46 3.15
CA GLY A 170 -29.59 13.05 1.90
C GLY A 170 -28.68 12.91 0.69
N ARG A 171 -27.35 12.83 0.88
CA ARG A 171 -26.33 12.62 -0.17
C ARG A 171 -26.29 13.71 -1.24
N ASN A 172 -25.48 13.51 -2.28
CA ASN A 172 -25.34 14.40 -3.44
C ASN A 172 -25.22 15.88 -3.06
N ARG A 173 -24.32 16.20 -2.13
CA ARG A 173 -24.10 17.57 -1.63
C ARG A 173 -22.67 17.78 -1.17
N VAL A 174 -22.32 19.05 -1.01
CA VAL A 174 -21.04 19.49 -0.44
C VAL A 174 -21.28 20.05 0.95
N LEU A 175 -20.50 19.63 1.94
CA LEU A 175 -20.44 20.25 3.26
C LEU A 175 -19.00 20.62 3.63
N GLY A 176 -18.85 21.67 4.41
CA GLY A 176 -17.57 22.03 5.04
C GLY A 176 -17.39 21.39 6.41
N ALA A 177 -16.16 21.41 6.89
CA ALA A 177 -15.84 21.16 8.30
C ALA A 177 -16.71 22.06 9.20
N SER A 178 -17.22 21.49 10.29
CA SER A 178 -18.01 22.21 11.29
C SER A 178 -17.53 21.79 12.67
N PRO A 179 -17.40 22.72 13.62
CA PRO A 179 -17.13 22.41 15.02
C PRO A 179 -18.34 21.83 15.76
N GLU A 180 -19.53 21.78 15.15
CA GLU A 180 -20.72 21.21 15.80
C GLU A 180 -20.59 19.69 15.97
N PRO A 181 -20.73 19.16 17.20
CA PRO A 181 -20.74 17.72 17.44
C PRO A 181 -21.94 17.06 16.75
N LEU A 182 -21.74 15.87 16.20
CA LEU A 182 -22.77 15.06 15.55
C LEU A 182 -23.90 14.71 16.54
N LEU A 183 -24.97 15.50 16.54
CA LEU A 183 -26.23 15.13 17.19
C LEU A 183 -26.92 14.06 16.34
N VAL A 184 -26.88 12.81 16.80
CA VAL A 184 -27.65 11.71 16.21
C VAL A 184 -29.14 11.99 16.47
N PRO A 185 -30.01 12.10 15.44
CA PRO A 185 -31.43 12.32 15.67
C PRO A 185 -32.06 11.15 16.43
N ALA A 186 -32.76 11.47 17.53
CA ALA A 186 -33.40 10.51 18.45
C ALA A 186 -34.59 9.73 17.87
N ASP A 187 -34.89 9.88 16.58
CA ASP A 187 -36.09 9.31 15.96
C ASP A 187 -35.72 8.28 14.89
N ARG A 188 -35.40 7.06 15.37
CA ARG A 188 -35.39 5.83 14.55
C ARG A 188 -36.23 4.75 15.20
N SER A 189 -37.44 5.11 15.63
CA SER A 189 -38.51 4.15 15.89
C SER A 189 -39.45 4.06 14.70
N THR A 190 -38.98 3.60 13.54
CA THR A 190 -39.89 3.19 12.45
C THR A 190 -39.39 1.94 11.71
N ARG A 191 -40.03 0.82 12.09
CA ARG A 191 -40.34 -0.38 11.28
C ARG A 191 -39.18 -1.22 10.77
N LEU A 192 -38.61 -2.04 11.66
CA LEU A 192 -38.31 -3.43 11.30
C LEU A 192 -39.63 -4.21 11.32
N VAL A 193 -40.26 -4.35 10.16
CA VAL A 193 -41.32 -5.36 9.98
C VAL A 193 -40.60 -6.69 9.79
N ALA A 194 -40.69 -7.57 10.78
CA ALA A 194 -40.32 -8.96 10.62
C ALA A 194 -41.23 -9.57 9.53
N VAL A 195 -40.62 -10.08 8.47
CA VAL A 195 -41.32 -10.92 7.50
C VAL A 195 -41.62 -12.25 8.21
N PRO A 196 -42.87 -12.71 8.30
CA PRO A 196 -43.18 -14.02 8.84
C PRO A 196 -42.64 -15.10 7.89
N GLU A 197 -41.92 -16.08 8.44
CA GLU A 197 -41.65 -17.33 7.73
C GLU A 197 -42.93 -18.15 7.69
N ASP A 198 -43.57 -18.22 6.52
CA ASP A 198 -44.45 -19.32 6.13
C ASP A 198 -44.70 -19.27 4.62
N GLY A 199 -44.31 -20.33 3.89
CA GLY A 199 -44.74 -20.56 2.51
C GLY A 199 -43.67 -21.17 1.60
N ASP A 200 -43.84 -22.47 1.32
CA ASP A 200 -43.11 -23.26 0.33
C ASP A 200 -42.99 -22.59 -1.04
N HIS A 201 -41.78 -22.20 -1.44
CA HIS A 201 -41.42 -22.06 -2.86
C HIS A 201 -40.00 -22.56 -3.12
N HIS A 202 -39.88 -23.86 -3.40
CA HIS A 202 -38.76 -24.39 -4.16
C HIS A 202 -38.85 -23.91 -5.63
N ALA A 203 -38.11 -22.86 -5.97
CA ALA A 203 -37.75 -22.59 -7.37
C ALA A 203 -36.35 -23.17 -7.63
N PRO A 204 -36.16 -24.04 -8.63
CA PRO A 204 -34.85 -24.63 -8.91
C PRO A 204 -33.89 -23.57 -9.44
N ILE A 205 -32.67 -23.58 -8.90
CA ILE A 205 -31.54 -22.77 -9.36
C ILE A 205 -31.33 -23.05 -10.86
N PRO A 206 -31.26 -22.03 -11.74
CA PRO A 206 -30.96 -22.27 -13.15
C PRO A 206 -29.56 -22.87 -13.29
N ALA A 207 -29.44 -23.97 -14.03
CA ALA A 207 -28.17 -24.59 -14.34
C ALA A 207 -27.26 -23.61 -15.11
N ALA A 208 -25.98 -23.57 -14.72
CA ALA A 208 -24.97 -22.74 -15.35
C ALA A 208 -24.92 -23.01 -16.87
N VAL A 209 -25.15 -21.97 -17.67
CA VAL A 209 -25.00 -22.03 -19.12
C VAL A 209 -23.52 -22.25 -19.45
N GLN A 210 -23.20 -23.44 -19.97
CA GLN A 210 -21.90 -23.71 -20.57
C GLN A 210 -21.77 -22.92 -21.88
N VAL A 211 -20.92 -21.90 -21.88
CA VAL A 211 -20.58 -21.15 -23.08
C VAL A 211 -19.56 -21.97 -23.89
N GLN A 212 -20.01 -22.56 -25.00
CA GLN A 212 -19.11 -23.14 -26.01
C GLN A 212 -18.36 -22.02 -26.75
N PRO A 213 -17.08 -22.21 -27.11
CA PRO A 213 -16.32 -21.21 -27.85
C PRO A 213 -16.81 -21.16 -29.29
N LYS A 214 -17.32 -20.01 -29.72
CA LYS A 214 -17.77 -19.79 -31.10
C LYS A 214 -16.58 -19.38 -31.97
N GLU A 215 -16.37 -20.16 -33.02
CA GLU A 215 -15.38 -19.99 -34.07
C GLU A 215 -15.44 -18.62 -34.75
N GLU A 216 -14.26 -18.17 -35.16
CA GLU A 216 -13.96 -16.97 -35.92
C GLU A 216 -14.92 -16.76 -37.11
N ARG A 217 -15.60 -15.60 -37.13
CA ARG A 217 -16.03 -14.97 -38.38
C ARG A 217 -15.51 -13.55 -38.45
N ARG A 218 -14.59 -13.37 -39.41
CA ARG A 218 -14.20 -12.10 -40.02
C ARG A 218 -15.43 -11.23 -40.30
N ALA A 219 -15.49 -10.07 -39.66
CA ALA A 219 -16.26 -8.92 -40.13
C ALA A 219 -15.51 -7.65 -39.74
N ASP A 220 -15.27 -6.81 -40.74
CA ASP A 220 -14.54 -5.54 -40.70
C ASP A 220 -15.02 -4.61 -39.57
N VAL A 221 -14.21 -4.49 -38.52
CA VAL A 221 -14.24 -3.33 -37.62
C VAL A 221 -12.86 -2.67 -37.72
N ARG A 222 -12.81 -1.55 -38.45
CA ARG A 222 -11.64 -0.69 -38.53
C ARG A 222 -11.30 -0.18 -37.15
N HIS A 223 -10.29 -0.80 -36.50
CA HIS A 223 -9.61 -0.19 -35.38
C HIS A 223 -9.11 1.22 -35.79
N PRO A 224 -9.36 2.27 -34.98
CA PRO A 224 -8.58 3.48 -35.11
C PRO A 224 -7.13 3.09 -34.84
N ARG A 225 -6.31 3.22 -35.88
CA ARG A 225 -4.87 2.94 -35.85
C ARG A 225 -4.28 3.65 -34.63
N PRO A 226 -3.46 2.97 -33.80
CA PRO A 226 -2.60 3.69 -32.87
C PRO A 226 -1.78 4.67 -33.69
N HIS A 227 -1.69 5.91 -33.19
CA HIS A 227 -1.03 7.02 -33.85
C HIS A 227 0.27 6.58 -34.54
N ALA A 228 0.39 7.02 -35.78
CA ALA A 228 1.41 6.71 -36.74
C ALA A 228 2.81 6.49 -36.14
N VAL A 229 3.37 5.33 -36.50
CA VAL A 229 4.81 5.06 -36.59
C VAL A 229 5.51 6.32 -37.11
N HIS A 230 6.23 7.01 -36.22
CA HIS A 230 7.22 7.98 -36.67
C HIS A 230 8.26 7.21 -37.48
N GLY A 231 8.36 7.53 -38.78
CA GLY A 231 9.45 7.05 -39.62
C GLY A 231 10.82 7.40 -39.01
N PRO A 232 11.91 6.76 -39.48
CA PRO A 232 13.23 6.97 -38.91
C PRO A 232 13.59 8.46 -38.97
N ARG A 233 13.58 9.12 -37.81
CA ARG A 233 14.06 10.49 -37.65
C ARG A 233 15.58 10.48 -37.79
N PHE A 234 16.06 10.53 -39.03
CA PHE A 234 17.49 10.51 -39.36
C PHE A 234 18.28 11.70 -38.78
N LEU A 235 17.63 12.77 -38.32
CA LEU A 235 18.26 14.06 -38.01
C LEU A 235 17.96 14.62 -36.61
N SER A 236 17.43 13.83 -35.67
CA SER A 236 17.18 14.31 -34.29
C SER A 236 18.21 13.78 -33.28
N LEU A 237 19.47 13.65 -33.70
CA LEU A 237 20.58 13.38 -32.78
C LEU A 237 21.17 14.72 -32.34
N ASP A 238 21.49 14.86 -31.06
CA ASP A 238 22.27 16.00 -30.58
C ASP A 238 23.57 16.10 -31.41
N ARG A 239 23.95 17.31 -31.79
CA ARG A 239 25.08 17.59 -32.70
C ARG A 239 26.37 16.96 -32.18
N ARG A 240 26.54 16.91 -30.85
CA ARG A 240 27.69 16.28 -30.18
C ARG A 240 27.71 14.76 -30.34
N LEU A 241 26.55 14.11 -30.22
CA LEU A 241 26.40 12.67 -30.40
C LEU A 241 26.60 12.29 -31.87
N SER A 242 26.02 13.05 -32.81
CA SER A 242 26.18 12.84 -34.25
C SER A 242 27.65 12.96 -34.68
N LEU A 243 28.38 13.96 -34.19
CA LEU A 243 29.82 14.12 -34.43
C LEU A 243 30.63 12.95 -33.88
N THR A 244 30.30 12.46 -32.68
CA THR A 244 30.99 11.32 -32.07
C THR A 244 30.75 10.02 -32.86
N VAL A 245 29.50 9.77 -33.27
CA VAL A 245 29.16 8.62 -34.12
C VAL A 245 29.89 8.69 -35.47
N GLY A 246 29.90 9.88 -36.10
CA GLY A 246 30.62 10.08 -37.36
C GLY A 246 32.13 9.85 -37.21
N LEU A 247 32.74 10.39 -36.15
CA LEU A 247 34.18 10.24 -35.89
C LEU A 247 34.56 8.78 -35.64
N VAL A 248 33.84 8.09 -34.75
CA VAL A 248 34.16 6.70 -34.37
C VAL A 248 33.94 5.74 -35.55
N SER A 249 32.87 5.93 -36.32
CA SER A 249 32.60 5.10 -37.51
C SER A 249 33.64 5.31 -38.61
N THR A 250 33.97 6.57 -38.94
CA THR A 250 34.97 6.89 -39.98
C THR A 250 36.38 6.42 -39.60
N LEU A 251 36.81 6.66 -38.37
CA LEU A 251 38.10 6.18 -37.87
C LEU A 251 38.15 4.65 -37.83
N GLY A 252 37.11 4.00 -37.31
CA GLY A 252 37.09 2.54 -37.20
C GLY A 252 37.05 1.84 -38.55
N VAL A 253 36.17 2.25 -39.46
CA VAL A 253 36.11 1.67 -40.81
C VAL A 253 37.38 1.99 -41.59
N GLY A 254 37.88 3.23 -41.54
CA GLY A 254 39.11 3.62 -42.22
C GLY A 254 40.32 2.83 -41.74
N ALA A 255 40.51 2.71 -40.43
CA ALA A 255 41.59 1.91 -39.85
C ALA A 255 41.42 0.42 -40.14
N GLY A 256 40.19 -0.09 -40.16
CA GLY A 256 39.87 -1.47 -40.54
C GLY A 256 40.20 -1.78 -41.99
N VAL A 257 39.82 -0.91 -42.94
CA VAL A 257 40.15 -1.03 -44.36
C VAL A 257 41.66 -0.93 -44.58
N LEU A 258 42.33 -0.01 -43.89
CA LEU A 258 43.79 0.11 -43.96
C LEU A 258 44.50 -1.13 -43.41
N GLY A 259 44.03 -1.66 -42.27
CA GLY A 259 44.51 -2.92 -41.70
C GLY A 259 44.35 -4.07 -42.68
N LEU A 260 43.17 -4.19 -43.31
CA LEU A 260 42.91 -5.17 -44.36
C LEU A 260 43.87 -4.99 -45.53
N ALA A 261 43.95 -3.79 -46.13
CA ALA A 261 44.72 -3.54 -47.35
C ALA A 261 46.24 -3.66 -47.18
N LEU A 262 46.79 -3.20 -46.05
CA LEU A 262 48.24 -3.19 -45.82
C LEU A 262 48.77 -4.51 -45.30
N THR A 263 47.94 -5.28 -44.57
CA THR A 263 48.40 -6.51 -43.93
C THR A 263 47.89 -7.77 -44.56
N TRP A 264 47.02 -7.69 -45.58
CA TRP A 264 46.49 -8.84 -46.32
C TRP A 264 47.58 -9.84 -46.72
N THR A 265 47.68 -10.89 -45.92
CA THR A 265 48.62 -11.99 -46.10
C THR A 265 47.93 -13.34 -45.92
N SER A 266 46.65 -13.37 -45.56
CA SER A 266 45.91 -14.58 -45.20
C SER A 266 45.92 -15.63 -46.32
N ARG A 267 46.76 -16.65 -46.15
CA ARG A 267 46.73 -17.91 -46.92
C ARG A 267 45.56 -18.83 -46.50
N ASP A 268 44.86 -18.50 -45.41
CA ASP A 268 43.78 -19.29 -44.81
C ASP A 268 42.45 -18.50 -44.74
N LEU A 269 41.92 -18.19 -45.92
CA LEU A 269 40.62 -17.53 -46.08
C LEU A 269 39.48 -18.36 -45.46
N LEU A 270 39.59 -19.69 -45.53
CA LEU A 270 38.59 -20.61 -44.97
C LEU A 270 38.53 -20.50 -43.44
N GLY A 271 39.68 -20.40 -42.77
CA GLY A 271 39.78 -20.15 -41.34
C GLY A 271 39.11 -18.84 -40.93
N LEU A 272 39.40 -17.75 -41.65
CA LEU A 272 38.82 -16.43 -41.36
C LEU A 272 37.29 -16.45 -41.52
N LEU A 273 36.78 -17.01 -42.62
CA LEU A 273 35.34 -17.14 -42.86
C LEU A 273 34.67 -18.03 -41.81
N THR A 274 35.34 -19.08 -41.35
CA THR A 274 34.81 -19.97 -40.30
C THR A 274 34.68 -19.22 -38.97
N VAL A 275 35.68 -18.43 -38.59
CA VAL A 275 35.62 -17.61 -37.37
C VAL A 275 34.54 -16.54 -37.47
N VAL A 276 34.43 -15.85 -38.61
CA VAL A 276 33.35 -14.88 -38.86
C VAL A 276 31.97 -15.55 -38.73
N GLY A 277 31.78 -16.73 -39.32
CA GLY A 277 30.54 -17.49 -39.23
C GLY A 277 30.23 -17.95 -37.79
N LEU A 278 31.22 -18.48 -37.09
CA LEU A 278 31.08 -18.95 -35.70
C LEU A 278 30.72 -17.80 -34.74
N VAL A 279 31.33 -16.64 -34.94
CA VAL A 279 31.02 -15.42 -34.18
C VAL A 279 29.63 -14.91 -34.53
N GLY A 280 29.25 -14.93 -35.80
CA GLY A 280 27.89 -14.59 -36.24
C GLY A 280 26.83 -15.50 -35.61
N VAL A 281 27.04 -16.81 -35.62
CA VAL A 281 26.13 -17.79 -34.98
C VAL A 281 26.10 -17.60 -33.46
N GLY A 282 27.26 -17.43 -32.83
CA GLY A 282 27.34 -17.14 -31.39
C GLY A 282 26.63 -15.85 -31.00
N GLN A 283 26.64 -14.85 -31.88
CA GLN A 283 25.89 -13.61 -31.75
C GLN A 283 24.40 -13.77 -32.11
N ALA A 284 23.99 -14.71 -32.95
CA ALA A 284 22.58 -14.95 -33.24
C ALA A 284 21.88 -15.64 -32.07
N LEU A 285 22.48 -16.72 -31.56
CA LEU A 285 22.07 -17.42 -30.34
C LEU A 285 22.07 -16.48 -29.12
N ALA A 286 22.85 -15.40 -29.19
CA ALA A 286 22.90 -14.36 -28.18
C ALA A 286 21.62 -13.55 -28.04
N LEU A 287 20.96 -13.32 -29.17
CA LEU A 287 19.93 -12.30 -29.33
C LEU A 287 18.55 -12.87 -29.06
N GLU A 288 18.33 -14.17 -29.31
CA GLU A 288 17.08 -14.89 -28.98
C GLU A 288 16.81 -14.95 -27.47
N ALA A 289 17.82 -14.70 -26.65
CA ALA A 289 17.81 -14.89 -25.21
C ALA A 289 17.38 -13.67 -24.37
N ASP A 290 17.41 -12.44 -24.92
CA ASP A 290 17.42 -11.24 -24.06
C ASP A 290 16.75 -9.98 -24.65
N GLU A 291 15.66 -9.53 -24.03
CA GLU A 291 15.02 -8.24 -24.31
C GLU A 291 15.56 -7.07 -23.45
N GLY A 292 16.48 -7.27 -22.49
CA GLY A 292 16.75 -6.18 -21.53
C GLY A 292 18.05 -6.15 -20.72
N SER A 293 18.93 -7.14 -20.76
CA SER A 293 20.20 -7.08 -20.02
C SER A 293 21.33 -6.47 -20.86
N ALA A 294 22.25 -5.74 -20.22
CA ALA A 294 23.55 -5.43 -20.81
C ALA A 294 24.36 -6.73 -20.88
N VAL A 295 24.22 -7.49 -21.97
CA VAL A 295 24.84 -8.81 -22.09
C VAL A 295 26.31 -8.67 -22.49
N LEU A 296 27.17 -9.38 -21.76
CA LEU A 296 28.53 -9.75 -22.19
C LEU A 296 28.51 -10.15 -23.65
N SER A 297 29.10 -9.34 -24.53
CA SER A 297 29.08 -9.64 -25.95
C SER A 297 29.89 -10.91 -26.21
N VAL A 298 29.24 -12.01 -26.62
CA VAL A 298 29.93 -13.24 -27.03
C VAL A 298 30.82 -13.00 -28.24
N SER A 299 30.52 -11.96 -29.03
CA SER A 299 31.43 -11.50 -30.09
C SER A 299 32.79 -11.02 -29.58
N ALA A 300 32.94 -10.66 -28.29
CA ALA A 300 34.23 -10.20 -27.76
C ALA A 300 35.29 -11.32 -27.78
N VAL A 301 34.93 -12.55 -27.38
CA VAL A 301 35.87 -13.68 -27.44
C VAL A 301 36.25 -13.98 -28.89
N GLY A 302 35.25 -13.96 -29.77
CA GLY A 302 35.44 -14.12 -31.21
C GLY A 302 36.40 -13.12 -31.82
N CYS A 303 36.20 -11.83 -31.52
CA CYS A 303 37.05 -10.73 -31.96
C CYS A 303 38.47 -10.84 -31.40
N LEU A 304 38.63 -11.18 -30.11
CA LEU A 304 39.93 -11.35 -29.47
C LEU A 304 40.71 -12.53 -30.07
N ALA A 305 40.04 -13.64 -30.36
CA ALA A 305 40.64 -14.79 -31.01
C ALA A 305 40.93 -14.54 -32.49
N ALA A 306 40.06 -13.85 -33.21
CA ALA A 306 40.34 -13.49 -34.61
C ALA A 306 41.51 -12.50 -34.70
N ALA A 307 41.61 -11.57 -33.75
CA ALA A 307 42.75 -10.65 -33.63
C ALA A 307 44.06 -11.38 -33.32
N SER A 308 44.05 -12.48 -32.57
CA SER A 308 45.25 -13.28 -32.33
C SER A 308 45.62 -14.17 -33.52
N LEU A 309 44.63 -14.72 -34.25
CA LEU A 309 44.83 -15.64 -35.37
C LEU A 309 45.17 -14.96 -36.70
N PHE A 310 44.48 -13.87 -37.02
CA PHE A 310 44.54 -13.20 -38.33
C PHE A 310 44.99 -11.74 -38.22
N GLY A 311 45.29 -11.26 -37.01
CA GLY A 311 45.79 -9.90 -36.80
C GLY A 311 44.80 -8.83 -37.22
N PHE A 312 45.29 -7.83 -37.95
CA PHE A 312 44.50 -6.66 -38.35
C PHE A 312 43.45 -6.97 -39.43
N GLU A 313 43.66 -8.02 -40.24
CA GLU A 313 42.74 -8.40 -41.32
C GLU A 313 41.36 -8.84 -40.81
N ALA A 314 41.30 -9.39 -39.61
CA ALA A 314 40.07 -9.89 -39.00
C ALA A 314 39.16 -8.79 -38.43
N ALA A 315 39.70 -7.60 -38.11
CA ALA A 315 39.01 -6.61 -37.30
C ALA A 315 37.70 -6.10 -37.93
N LEU A 316 37.74 -5.72 -39.21
CA LEU A 316 36.58 -5.17 -39.92
C LEU A 316 35.54 -6.24 -40.31
N PRO A 317 35.92 -7.40 -40.89
CA PRO A 317 34.95 -8.45 -41.23
C PRO A 317 34.15 -8.96 -40.02
N LEU A 318 34.80 -9.16 -38.86
CA LEU A 318 34.09 -9.59 -37.65
C LEU A 318 33.17 -8.52 -37.07
N ALA A 319 33.59 -7.25 -37.09
CA ALA A 319 32.74 -6.15 -36.64
C ALA A 319 31.48 -6.04 -37.51
N LEU A 320 31.63 -6.15 -38.83
CA LEU A 320 30.50 -6.15 -39.77
C LEU A 320 29.56 -7.34 -39.54
N ALA A 321 30.09 -8.55 -39.40
CA ALA A 321 29.28 -9.73 -39.15
C ALA A 321 28.52 -9.66 -37.81
N SER A 322 29.20 -9.22 -36.75
CA SER A 322 28.58 -9.07 -35.42
C SER A 322 27.44 -8.06 -35.44
N VAL A 323 27.65 -6.91 -36.09
CA VAL A 323 26.63 -5.85 -36.18
C VAL A 323 25.52 -6.22 -37.16
N ALA A 324 25.81 -6.92 -38.25
CA ALA A 324 24.78 -7.38 -39.19
C ALA A 324 23.78 -8.33 -38.52
N VAL A 325 24.27 -9.25 -37.67
CA VAL A 325 23.44 -10.15 -36.87
C VAL A 325 22.60 -9.37 -35.86
N GLU A 326 23.19 -8.40 -35.16
CA GLU A 326 22.47 -7.52 -34.23
C GLU A 326 21.38 -6.69 -34.93
N TRP A 327 21.70 -6.12 -36.09
CA TRP A 327 20.78 -5.32 -36.89
C TRP A 327 19.64 -6.15 -37.47
N SER A 328 19.92 -7.36 -37.94
CA SER A 328 18.90 -8.29 -38.45
C SER A 328 17.87 -8.65 -37.37
N ALA A 329 18.33 -8.90 -36.15
CA ALA A 329 17.46 -9.29 -35.04
C ALA A 329 16.66 -8.10 -34.45
N ARG A 330 17.32 -6.94 -34.24
CA ARG A 330 16.74 -5.83 -33.46
C ARG A 330 16.30 -4.62 -34.30
N ARG A 331 16.61 -4.60 -35.60
CA ARG A 331 16.41 -3.44 -36.49
C ARG A 331 16.89 -2.13 -35.87
N ALA A 332 18.07 -2.17 -35.24
CA ALA A 332 18.66 -1.02 -34.57
C ALA A 332 18.79 0.18 -35.52
N PRO A 333 18.65 1.42 -35.00
CA PRO A 333 18.76 2.61 -35.84
C PRO A 333 20.17 2.74 -36.43
N LEU A 334 20.26 3.27 -37.65
CA LEU A 334 21.48 3.27 -38.46
C LEU A 334 22.70 3.89 -37.74
N HIS A 335 22.50 4.91 -36.90
CA HIS A 335 23.59 5.53 -36.15
C HIS A 335 24.23 4.59 -35.12
N ASN A 336 23.44 3.71 -34.50
CA ASN A 336 23.97 2.68 -33.58
C ASN A 336 24.76 1.62 -34.36
N VAL A 337 24.27 1.23 -35.52
CA VAL A 337 24.96 0.30 -36.43
C VAL A 337 26.33 0.87 -36.82
N LEU A 338 26.37 2.11 -37.31
CA LEU A 338 27.61 2.78 -37.72
C LEU A 338 28.60 2.93 -36.57
N PHE A 339 28.11 3.34 -35.39
CA PHE A 339 28.94 3.46 -34.20
C PHE A 339 29.51 2.12 -33.75
N ASN A 340 28.69 1.08 -33.66
CA ASN A 340 29.12 -0.25 -33.20
C ASN A 340 30.15 -0.87 -34.14
N VAL A 341 29.99 -0.72 -35.47
CA VAL A 341 31.00 -1.18 -36.44
C VAL A 341 32.33 -0.49 -36.17
N GLY A 342 32.33 0.84 -36.00
CA GLY A 342 33.54 1.60 -35.72
C GLY A 342 34.21 1.18 -34.39
N ALA A 343 33.43 1.14 -33.31
CA ALA A 343 33.91 0.82 -31.97
C ALA A 343 34.48 -0.60 -31.87
N LEU A 344 33.79 -1.61 -32.42
CA LEU A 344 34.25 -3.00 -32.44
C LEU A 344 35.51 -3.16 -33.28
N THR A 345 35.61 -2.45 -34.42
CA THR A 345 36.80 -2.49 -35.28
C THR A 345 38.00 -1.90 -34.55
N LEU A 346 37.87 -0.72 -33.95
CA LEU A 346 38.95 -0.08 -33.17
C LEU A 346 39.40 -0.94 -31.99
N ALA A 347 38.46 -1.54 -31.26
CA ALA A 347 38.78 -2.43 -30.15
C ALA A 347 39.54 -3.69 -30.61
N SER A 348 39.13 -4.26 -31.74
CA SER A 348 39.80 -5.43 -32.33
C SER A 348 41.21 -5.11 -32.82
N LEU A 349 41.40 -3.94 -33.44
CA LEU A 349 42.73 -3.44 -33.85
C LEU A 349 43.64 -3.17 -32.64
N ALA A 350 43.10 -2.61 -31.56
CA ALA A 350 43.85 -2.40 -30.32
C ALA A 350 44.33 -3.74 -29.73
N SER A 351 43.46 -4.75 -29.71
CA SER A 351 43.83 -6.11 -29.31
C SER A 351 44.88 -6.74 -30.23
N ALA A 352 44.70 -6.66 -31.55
CA ALA A 352 45.65 -7.21 -32.52
C ALA A 352 47.04 -6.56 -32.39
N SER A 353 47.10 -5.27 -32.05
CA SER A 353 48.36 -4.56 -31.79
C SER A 353 49.11 -5.15 -30.61
N VAL A 354 48.40 -5.55 -29.55
CA VAL A 354 48.99 -6.22 -28.38
C VAL A 354 49.53 -7.60 -28.76
N PHE A 355 48.80 -8.38 -29.56
CA PHE A 355 49.27 -9.69 -30.00
C PHE A 355 50.49 -9.63 -30.92
N LYS A 356 50.64 -8.57 -31.74
CA LYS A 356 51.88 -8.38 -32.53
C LYS A 356 53.14 -8.25 -31.68
N ILE A 357 53.02 -7.82 -30.42
CA ILE A 357 54.16 -7.75 -29.48
C ILE A 357 54.73 -9.16 -29.22
N ALA A 358 53.91 -10.21 -29.31
CA ALA A 358 54.34 -11.60 -29.12
C ALA A 358 55.36 -12.04 -30.16
N GLY A 359 55.27 -11.51 -31.38
CA GLY A 359 56.18 -11.83 -32.49
C GLY A 359 57.61 -11.34 -32.31
N PHE A 360 57.89 -10.51 -31.29
CA PHE A 360 59.26 -10.12 -30.93
C PHE A 360 60.00 -11.20 -30.10
N PHE A 361 59.28 -12.21 -29.59
CA PHE A 361 59.89 -13.28 -28.82
C PHE A 361 60.30 -14.45 -29.73
N PRO A 362 61.49 -15.04 -29.55
CA PRO A 362 61.93 -16.21 -30.33
C PRO A 362 60.97 -17.39 -30.18
N ALA A 363 60.78 -18.14 -31.28
CA ALA A 363 59.95 -19.33 -31.30
C ALA A 363 60.41 -20.36 -30.25
N GLY A 364 59.48 -20.82 -29.41
CA GLY A 364 59.76 -21.72 -28.29
C GLY A 364 58.79 -21.50 -27.11
N THR A 365 59.12 -22.03 -25.94
CA THR A 365 58.34 -21.89 -24.70
C THR A 365 58.16 -20.44 -24.27
N SER A 366 59.13 -19.56 -24.55
CA SER A 366 59.03 -18.11 -24.34
C SER A 366 57.92 -17.47 -25.17
N HIS A 367 57.78 -17.85 -26.43
CA HIS A 367 56.71 -17.35 -27.31
C HIS A 367 55.33 -17.83 -26.86
N GLN A 368 55.21 -19.09 -26.42
CA GLN A 368 53.94 -19.65 -25.93
C GLN A 368 53.47 -18.99 -24.63
N LEU A 369 54.37 -18.76 -23.68
CA LEU A 369 54.09 -18.04 -22.45
C LEU A 369 53.77 -16.56 -22.71
N ALA A 370 54.51 -15.92 -23.63
CA ALA A 370 54.25 -14.55 -24.05
C ALA A 370 52.88 -14.41 -24.73
N ALA A 371 52.49 -15.30 -25.64
CA ALA A 371 51.21 -15.24 -26.35
C ALA A 371 50.01 -15.37 -25.40
N SER A 372 50.11 -16.23 -24.38
CA SER A 372 49.05 -16.40 -23.38
C SER A 372 48.97 -15.23 -22.39
N GLY A 373 50.12 -14.71 -21.95
CA GLY A 373 50.20 -13.52 -21.08
C GLY A 373 49.76 -12.23 -21.78
N LEU A 374 50.15 -12.05 -23.04
CA LEU A 374 49.71 -10.93 -23.88
C LEU A 374 48.21 -11.01 -24.19
N GLY A 375 47.61 -12.19 -24.15
CA GLY A 375 46.15 -12.36 -24.22
C GLY A 375 45.39 -11.57 -23.16
N LEU A 376 45.87 -11.55 -21.91
CA LEU A 376 45.26 -10.76 -20.83
C LEU A 376 45.30 -9.24 -21.12
N LEU A 377 46.45 -8.78 -21.61
CA LEU A 377 46.64 -7.37 -22.01
C LEU A 377 45.79 -7.01 -23.23
N ALA A 378 45.66 -7.92 -24.19
CA ALA A 378 44.83 -7.75 -25.38
C ALA A 378 43.34 -7.65 -25.01
N GLY A 379 42.88 -8.51 -24.08
CA GLY A 379 41.54 -8.43 -23.50
C GLY A 379 41.26 -7.09 -22.80
N THR A 380 42.26 -6.56 -22.08
CA THR A 380 42.18 -5.25 -21.41
C THR A 380 42.12 -4.11 -22.43
N ALA A 381 42.98 -4.14 -23.47
CA ALA A 381 42.99 -3.15 -24.54
C ALA A 381 41.65 -3.11 -25.28
N TYR A 382 41.10 -4.28 -25.61
CA TYR A 382 39.77 -4.39 -26.21
C TYR A 382 38.68 -3.80 -25.31
N PHE A 383 38.69 -4.13 -24.01
CA PHE A 383 37.71 -3.62 -23.05
C PHE A 383 37.77 -2.10 -22.92
N CYS A 384 38.95 -1.54 -22.70
CA CYS A 384 39.13 -0.09 -22.53
C CYS A 384 38.68 0.69 -23.76
N VAL A 385 39.02 0.23 -24.96
CA VAL A 385 38.60 0.89 -26.20
C VAL A 385 37.09 0.72 -26.42
N ASN A 386 36.56 -0.50 -26.37
CA ASN A 386 35.15 -0.74 -26.67
C ASN A 386 34.22 -0.09 -25.63
N MET A 387 34.41 -0.41 -24.34
CA MET A 387 33.56 0.12 -23.27
C MET A 387 33.83 1.61 -23.02
N GLY A 388 35.06 2.10 -23.29
CA GLY A 388 35.37 3.53 -23.26
C GLY A 388 34.57 4.32 -24.29
N LEU A 389 34.49 3.84 -25.53
CA LEU A 389 33.70 4.45 -26.59
C LEU A 389 32.20 4.37 -26.29
N VAL A 390 31.68 3.20 -25.88
CA VAL A 390 30.26 3.01 -25.55
C VAL A 390 29.84 3.90 -24.37
N SER A 391 30.68 3.98 -23.32
CA SER A 391 30.41 4.86 -22.17
C SER A 391 30.46 6.35 -22.55
N LEU A 392 31.34 6.74 -23.47
CA LEU A 392 31.41 8.12 -23.97
C LEU A 392 30.11 8.49 -24.72
N ALA A 393 29.64 7.61 -25.61
CA ALA A 393 28.38 7.81 -26.32
C ALA A 393 27.18 7.93 -25.35
N LEU A 394 27.13 7.08 -24.32
CA LEU A 394 26.10 7.13 -23.28
C LEU A 394 26.13 8.41 -22.44
N ALA A 395 27.33 8.85 -22.05
CA ALA A 395 27.52 10.05 -21.26
C ALA A 395 27.05 11.31 -22.01
N LEU A 396 27.36 11.38 -23.31
CA LEU A 396 26.91 12.46 -24.18
C LEU A 396 25.38 12.48 -24.36
N GLN A 397 24.71 11.33 -24.31
CA GLN A 397 23.25 11.24 -24.43
C GLN A 397 22.52 11.51 -23.11
N GLY A 398 23.10 11.12 -21.97
CA GLY A 398 22.47 11.22 -20.64
C GLY A 398 22.82 12.48 -19.84
N HIS A 399 23.69 13.35 -20.37
CA HIS A 399 24.29 14.47 -19.61
C HIS A 399 24.99 14.03 -18.31
N GLU A 400 25.49 12.80 -18.26
CA GLU A 400 26.25 12.24 -17.13
C GLU A 400 27.77 12.40 -17.36
N ARG A 401 28.57 12.37 -16.29
CA ARG A 401 30.03 12.36 -16.41
C ARG A 401 30.50 11.02 -16.99
N TRP A 402 31.28 11.04 -18.07
CA TRP A 402 31.80 9.85 -18.75
C TRP A 402 32.44 8.81 -17.83
N TRP A 403 33.29 9.26 -16.90
CA TRP A 403 33.95 8.36 -15.95
C TRP A 403 32.98 7.68 -14.97
N SER A 404 31.90 8.34 -14.56
CA SER A 404 30.84 7.74 -13.73
C SER A 404 30.17 6.61 -14.49
N VAL A 405 29.79 6.88 -15.76
CA VAL A 405 29.15 5.90 -16.63
C VAL A 405 30.05 4.68 -16.83
N PHE A 406 31.35 4.89 -17.08
CA PHE A 406 32.32 3.80 -17.23
C PHE A 406 32.45 2.97 -15.95
N LYS A 407 32.67 3.61 -14.80
CA LYS A 407 32.90 2.93 -13.52
C LYS A 407 31.67 2.19 -13.00
N GLU A 408 30.50 2.83 -13.03
CA GLU A 408 29.26 2.29 -12.46
C GLU A 408 28.63 1.22 -13.35
N ARG A 409 28.73 1.37 -14.68
CA ARG A 409 28.00 0.48 -15.61
C ARG A 409 28.88 -0.60 -16.24
N PHE A 410 30.19 -0.38 -16.39
CA PHE A 410 31.04 -1.26 -17.19
C PHE A 410 32.27 -1.82 -16.47
N ALA A 411 32.81 -1.19 -15.42
CA ALA A 411 34.05 -1.66 -14.77
C ALA A 411 33.99 -3.11 -14.25
N TRP A 412 32.80 -3.55 -13.81
CA TRP A 412 32.58 -4.93 -13.35
C TRP A 412 32.73 -5.98 -14.46
N LEU A 413 32.71 -5.59 -15.74
CA LEU A 413 32.92 -6.49 -16.87
C LEU A 413 34.40 -6.82 -17.11
N LEU A 414 35.34 -6.00 -16.61
CA LEU A 414 36.78 -6.16 -16.87
C LEU A 414 37.32 -7.59 -16.59
N PRO A 415 36.98 -8.26 -15.47
CA PRO A 415 37.44 -9.64 -15.23
C PRO A 415 37.04 -10.62 -16.34
N HIS A 416 35.88 -10.41 -16.96
CA HIS A 416 35.40 -11.27 -18.05
C HIS A 416 36.24 -11.06 -19.32
N TYR A 417 36.55 -9.81 -19.65
CA TYR A 417 37.38 -9.47 -20.81
C TYR A 417 38.83 -9.93 -20.67
N LEU A 418 39.37 -9.96 -19.44
CA LEU A 418 40.66 -10.59 -19.16
C LEU A 418 40.64 -12.09 -19.50
N VAL A 419 39.63 -12.82 -19.01
CA VAL A 419 39.46 -14.25 -19.31
C VAL A 419 39.26 -14.48 -20.80
N TYR A 420 38.48 -13.63 -21.48
CA TYR A 420 38.28 -13.72 -22.93
C TYR A 420 39.57 -13.50 -23.71
N GLY A 421 40.41 -12.56 -23.27
CA GLY A 421 41.72 -12.32 -23.88
C GLY A 421 42.67 -13.49 -23.68
N PHE A 422 42.71 -14.08 -22.49
CA PHE A 422 43.46 -15.30 -22.21
C PHE A 422 43.02 -16.47 -23.10
N ILE A 423 41.70 -16.70 -23.20
CA ILE A 423 41.14 -17.72 -24.09
C ILE A 423 41.53 -17.45 -25.55
N GLY A 424 41.48 -16.20 -26.02
CA GLY A 424 41.92 -15.81 -27.36
C GLY A 424 43.40 -16.10 -27.63
N GLY A 425 44.26 -15.90 -26.63
CA GLY A 425 45.69 -16.23 -26.71
C GLY A 425 45.95 -17.75 -26.73
N VAL A 426 45.30 -18.51 -25.86
CA VAL A 426 45.38 -19.98 -25.85
C VAL A 426 44.82 -20.57 -27.15
N MET A 427 43.74 -20.00 -27.68
CA MET A 427 43.15 -20.42 -28.95
C MET A 427 44.09 -20.20 -30.13
N ALA A 428 44.92 -19.14 -30.10
CA ALA A 428 45.95 -18.93 -31.12
C ALA A 428 46.94 -20.11 -31.17
N LEU A 429 47.41 -20.54 -30.01
CA LEU A 429 48.33 -21.69 -29.89
C LEU A 429 47.65 -23.00 -30.31
N ALA A 430 46.40 -23.21 -29.92
CA ALA A 430 45.66 -24.42 -30.25
C ALA A 430 45.35 -24.53 -31.77
N TYR A 431 45.09 -23.40 -32.42
CA TYR A 431 44.79 -23.37 -33.86
C TYR A 431 45.99 -23.78 -34.72
N GLU A 432 47.20 -23.47 -34.30
CA GLU A 432 48.42 -23.95 -34.96
C GLU A 432 48.53 -25.48 -34.94
N ALA A 433 48.10 -26.11 -33.84
CA ALA A 433 48.20 -27.56 -33.63
C ALA A 433 47.09 -28.37 -34.31
N VAL A 434 45.82 -27.96 -34.18
CA VAL A 434 44.65 -28.76 -34.61
C VAL A 434 43.69 -28.02 -35.56
N LYS A 435 44.09 -26.84 -36.06
CA LYS A 435 43.35 -26.05 -37.05
C LYS A 435 41.88 -25.85 -36.64
N LEU A 436 40.93 -26.12 -37.53
CA LEU A 436 39.50 -25.84 -37.33
C LEU A 436 38.90 -26.54 -36.09
N LEU A 437 39.47 -27.67 -35.64
CA LEU A 437 38.99 -28.36 -34.43
C LEU A 437 39.21 -27.54 -33.16
N ALA A 438 40.22 -26.66 -33.12
CA ALA A 438 40.43 -25.75 -31.99
C ALA A 438 39.22 -24.82 -31.78
N LEU A 439 38.62 -24.33 -32.87
CA LEU A 439 37.50 -23.40 -32.81
C LEU A 439 36.26 -24.03 -32.16
N ALA A 440 36.01 -25.32 -32.42
CA ALA A 440 34.88 -26.05 -31.84
C ALA A 440 35.05 -26.30 -30.33
N VAL A 441 36.27 -26.68 -29.90
CA VAL A 441 36.59 -26.97 -28.49
C VAL A 441 36.39 -25.76 -27.58
N PHE A 442 36.65 -24.55 -28.08
CA PHE A 442 36.45 -23.33 -27.29
C PHE A 442 35.06 -22.71 -27.45
N ALA A 443 34.40 -22.86 -28.60
CA ALA A 443 33.07 -22.27 -28.79
C ALA A 443 31.96 -22.96 -27.99
N VAL A 444 31.98 -24.29 -27.90
CA VAL A 444 30.91 -25.05 -27.21
C VAL A 444 30.81 -24.70 -25.72
N PRO A 445 31.90 -24.70 -24.92
CA PRO A 445 31.83 -24.32 -23.50
C PRO A 445 31.39 -22.87 -23.27
N LEU A 446 31.77 -21.94 -24.15
CA LEU A 446 31.35 -20.54 -24.05
C LEU A 446 29.87 -20.36 -24.33
N LEU A 447 29.32 -21.09 -25.31
CA LEU A 447 27.89 -21.11 -25.58
C LEU A 447 27.09 -21.75 -24.43
N LEU A 448 27.61 -22.83 -23.84
CA LEU A 448 27.00 -23.46 -22.66
C LEU A 448 27.03 -22.54 -21.44
N MET A 449 28.18 -21.94 -21.13
CA MET A 449 28.33 -20.97 -20.04
C MET A 449 27.29 -19.86 -20.18
N ARG A 450 27.11 -19.33 -21.40
CA ARG A 450 26.09 -18.31 -21.65
C ARG A 450 24.67 -18.81 -21.39
N LYS A 451 24.29 -19.99 -21.91
CA LYS A 451 22.97 -20.60 -21.67
C LYS A 451 22.71 -20.80 -20.17
N THR A 452 23.72 -21.21 -19.40
CA THR A 452 23.60 -21.37 -17.95
C THR A 452 23.45 -20.04 -17.22
N GLN A 453 24.17 -18.99 -17.62
CA GLN A 453 24.02 -17.64 -17.07
C GLN A 453 22.63 -17.07 -17.35
N GLU A 454 22.10 -17.27 -18.56
CA GLU A 454 20.75 -16.86 -18.93
C GLU A 454 19.70 -17.57 -18.06
N ALA A 455 19.81 -18.89 -17.91
CA ALA A 455 18.91 -19.68 -17.07
C ALA A 455 18.96 -19.23 -15.60
N TYR A 456 20.17 -18.96 -15.08
CA TYR A 456 20.36 -18.45 -13.73
C TYR A 456 19.68 -17.08 -13.54
N LEU A 457 19.93 -16.12 -14.43
CA LEU A 457 19.33 -14.78 -14.36
C LEU A 457 17.80 -14.82 -14.44
N LYS A 458 17.25 -15.62 -15.37
CA LYS A 458 15.79 -15.83 -15.49
C LYS A 458 15.21 -16.43 -14.22
N HIS A 459 15.91 -17.40 -13.63
CA HIS A 459 15.49 -18.01 -12.36
C HIS A 459 15.50 -16.98 -11.23
N THR A 460 16.60 -16.22 -11.05
CA THR A 460 16.71 -15.20 -10.00
C THR A 460 15.63 -14.12 -10.13
N GLN A 461 15.33 -13.67 -11.35
CA GLN A 461 14.25 -12.69 -11.58
C GLN A 461 12.88 -13.24 -11.18
N ARG A 462 12.56 -14.46 -11.59
CA ARG A 462 11.30 -15.13 -11.21
C ARG A 462 11.19 -15.32 -9.70
N SER A 463 12.28 -15.73 -9.04
CA SER A 463 12.33 -15.86 -7.58
C SER A 463 12.08 -14.52 -6.87
N ALA A 464 12.73 -13.44 -7.34
CA ALA A 464 12.52 -12.10 -6.80
C ALA A 464 11.07 -11.62 -6.98
N GLN A 465 10.45 -11.91 -8.13
CA GLN A 465 9.06 -11.55 -8.40
C GLN A 465 8.09 -12.32 -7.49
N LYS A 466 8.29 -13.63 -7.30
CA LYS A 466 7.50 -14.45 -6.36
C LYS A 466 7.60 -13.93 -4.92
N LEU A 467 8.80 -13.55 -4.47
CA LEU A 467 9.01 -12.99 -3.14
C LEU A 467 8.25 -11.66 -2.94
N ARG A 468 8.26 -10.78 -3.94
CA ARG A 468 7.50 -9.53 -3.90
C ARG A 468 6.00 -9.78 -3.81
N GLN A 469 5.47 -10.67 -4.65
CA GLN A 469 4.05 -11.01 -4.63
C GLN A 469 3.62 -11.62 -3.28
N ALA A 470 4.45 -12.49 -2.70
CA ALA A 470 4.19 -13.04 -1.36
C ALA A 470 4.17 -11.94 -0.28
N ALA A 471 5.13 -11.01 -0.31
CA ALA A 471 5.19 -9.89 0.63
C ALA A 471 3.96 -8.97 0.51
N GLU A 472 3.54 -8.63 -0.71
CA GLU A 472 2.33 -7.83 -0.97
C GLU A 472 1.06 -8.52 -0.43
N THR A 473 0.97 -9.85 -0.60
CA THR A 473 -0.16 -10.65 -0.10
C THR A 473 -0.22 -10.66 1.43
N ILE A 474 0.93 -10.82 2.10
CA ILE A 474 1.01 -10.79 3.57
C ILE A 474 0.61 -9.39 4.09
N GLN A 475 1.09 -8.34 3.43
CA GLN A 475 0.76 -6.97 3.83
C GLN A 475 -0.74 -6.68 3.68
N SER A 476 -1.37 -7.10 2.59
CA SER A 476 -2.82 -6.89 2.40
C SER A 476 -3.65 -7.69 3.41
N GLN A 477 -3.23 -8.92 3.74
CA GLN A 477 -3.88 -9.73 4.76
C GLN A 477 -3.81 -9.07 6.15
N ASN A 478 -2.64 -8.57 6.56
CA ASN A 478 -2.49 -7.90 7.85
C ASN A 478 -3.39 -6.67 7.98
N VAL A 479 -3.44 -5.81 6.96
CA VAL A 479 -4.34 -4.63 6.94
C VAL A 479 -5.80 -5.06 7.04
N SER A 480 -6.21 -6.11 6.33
CA SER A 480 -7.59 -6.62 6.40
C SER A 480 -7.95 -7.18 7.78
N LEU A 481 -7.00 -7.83 8.45
CA LEU A 481 -7.18 -8.39 9.78
C LEU A 481 -7.30 -7.29 10.84
N GLU A 482 -6.46 -6.25 10.75
CA GLU A 482 -6.54 -5.07 11.63
C GLU A 482 -7.89 -4.37 11.49
N LEU A 483 -8.37 -4.18 10.26
CA LEU A 483 -9.68 -3.60 10.01
C LEU A 483 -10.81 -4.48 10.56
N ALA A 484 -10.74 -5.80 10.36
CA ALA A 484 -11.74 -6.74 10.88
C ALA A 484 -11.79 -6.71 12.41
N ASN A 485 -10.64 -6.69 13.10
CA ASN A 485 -10.57 -6.57 14.55
C ASN A 485 -11.12 -5.23 15.05
N LYS A 486 -10.80 -4.13 14.37
CA LYS A 486 -11.33 -2.80 14.71
C LYS A 486 -12.85 -2.77 14.59
N LEU A 487 -13.40 -3.24 13.47
CA LEU A 487 -14.84 -3.32 13.23
C LEU A 487 -15.54 -4.26 14.23
N LEU A 488 -14.91 -5.38 14.59
CA LEU A 488 -15.45 -6.29 15.60
C LEU A 488 -15.54 -5.60 16.97
N LYS A 489 -14.49 -4.87 17.36
CA LYS A 489 -14.47 -4.11 18.62
C LYS A 489 -15.55 -3.03 18.64
N GLU A 490 -15.66 -2.23 17.58
CA GLU A 490 -16.69 -1.18 17.45
C GLU A 490 -18.11 -1.77 17.51
N ARG A 491 -18.37 -2.88 16.80
CA ARG A 491 -19.67 -3.56 16.82
C ARG A 491 -19.98 -4.17 18.19
N SER A 492 -18.98 -4.74 18.85
CA SER A 492 -19.12 -5.31 20.19
C SER A 492 -19.49 -4.22 21.20
N THR A 493 -18.77 -3.08 21.20
CA THR A 493 -19.09 -1.94 22.07
C THR A 493 -20.48 -1.40 21.79
N ALA A 494 -20.85 -1.18 20.53
CA ALA A 494 -22.19 -0.69 20.18
C ALA A 494 -23.31 -1.66 20.62
N ALA A 495 -23.09 -2.97 20.49
CA ALA A 495 -24.03 -3.97 20.99
C ALA A 495 -24.17 -3.94 22.52
N MET A 496 -23.05 -3.77 23.24
CA MET A 496 -23.06 -3.65 24.70
C MET A 496 -23.84 -2.41 25.16
N GLU A 497 -23.61 -1.27 24.52
CA GLU A 497 -24.35 -0.04 24.82
C GLU A 497 -25.84 -0.17 24.54
N SER A 498 -26.22 -0.84 23.45
CA SER A 498 -27.63 -1.10 23.13
C SER A 498 -28.30 -2.00 24.17
N LEU A 499 -27.59 -3.03 24.67
CA LEU A 499 -28.12 -3.92 25.70
C LEU A 499 -28.30 -3.19 27.03
N SER A 500 -27.30 -2.43 27.46
CA SER A 500 -27.38 -1.60 28.67
C SER A 500 -28.52 -0.59 28.59
N ALA A 501 -28.65 0.12 27.46
CA ALA A 501 -29.75 1.06 27.24
C ALA A 501 -31.13 0.38 27.26
N THR A 502 -31.23 -0.88 26.82
CA THR A 502 -32.49 -1.65 26.85
C THR A 502 -32.88 -2.03 28.28
N VAL A 503 -31.91 -2.39 29.12
CA VAL A 503 -32.12 -2.63 30.56
C VAL A 503 -32.60 -1.33 31.22
N ASP A 504 -31.88 -0.24 30.98
CA ASP A 504 -32.19 1.09 31.52
C ASP A 504 -33.58 1.61 31.08
N ALA A 505 -34.06 1.21 29.90
CA ALA A 505 -35.37 1.60 29.38
C ALA A 505 -36.53 0.80 29.98
N ARG A 506 -36.29 -0.48 30.31
CA ARG A 506 -37.31 -1.35 30.93
C ARG A 506 -37.50 -1.03 32.41
N ASP A 507 -36.43 -0.64 33.09
CA ASP A 507 -36.50 -0.07 34.42
C ASP A 507 -36.77 1.44 34.28
N SER A 508 -38.04 1.84 34.40
CA SER A 508 -38.59 3.19 34.16
C SER A 508 -37.88 4.37 34.88
N TYR A 509 -36.82 4.08 35.65
CA TYR A 509 -36.10 4.97 36.54
C TYR A 509 -34.62 5.20 36.17
N THR A 510 -34.09 4.60 35.10
CA THR A 510 -32.62 4.42 34.95
C THR A 510 -31.99 4.92 33.66
N ALA A 511 -32.61 5.81 32.87
CA ALA A 511 -31.99 6.35 31.65
C ALA A 511 -30.59 6.95 31.91
N GLY A 512 -29.54 6.26 31.44
CA GLY A 512 -28.14 6.66 31.59
C GLY A 512 -27.52 6.40 32.97
N HIS A 513 -28.22 5.71 33.87
CA HIS A 513 -27.73 5.31 35.20
C HIS A 513 -26.50 4.40 35.09
N SER A 514 -26.61 3.34 34.29
CA SER A 514 -25.55 2.35 34.10
C SER A 514 -24.24 3.01 33.63
N ARG A 515 -24.34 4.05 32.79
CA ARG A 515 -23.18 4.84 32.32
C ARG A 515 -22.57 5.72 33.41
N ARG A 516 -23.38 6.39 34.24
CA ARG A 516 -22.86 7.21 35.35
C ARG A 516 -22.18 6.36 36.41
N VAL A 517 -22.77 5.21 36.75
CA VAL A 517 -22.17 4.22 37.66
C VAL A 517 -20.85 3.70 37.10
N GLN A 518 -20.77 3.40 35.79
CA GLN A 518 -19.53 3.01 35.14
C GLN A 518 -18.45 4.10 35.26
N GLN A 519 -18.77 5.36 34.99
CA GLN A 519 -17.82 6.47 35.08
C GLN A 519 -17.28 6.64 36.51
N LEU A 520 -18.17 6.62 37.50
CA LEU A 520 -17.79 6.69 38.91
C LEU A 520 -16.93 5.50 39.35
N ALA A 521 -17.31 4.29 38.94
CA ALA A 521 -16.55 3.08 39.24
C ALA A 521 -15.14 3.13 38.65
N LEU A 522 -15.00 3.57 37.39
CA LEU A 522 -13.69 3.75 36.75
C LEU A 522 -12.84 4.81 37.45
N ALA A 523 -13.43 5.93 37.88
CA ALA A 523 -12.73 6.96 38.63
C ALA A 523 -12.19 6.40 39.96
N ILE A 524 -13.03 5.71 40.73
CA ILE A 524 -12.64 5.04 41.99
C ILE A 524 -11.54 4.01 41.73
N GLY A 525 -11.67 3.21 40.66
CA GLY A 525 -10.67 2.20 40.29
C GLY A 525 -9.31 2.81 39.95
N ARG A 526 -9.28 3.95 39.24
CA ARG A 526 -8.03 4.66 38.92
C ARG A 526 -7.33 5.17 40.17
N GLU A 527 -8.09 5.75 41.10
CA GLU A 527 -7.56 6.23 42.39
C GLU A 527 -7.01 5.08 43.26
N LEU A 528 -7.63 3.90 43.17
CA LEU A 528 -7.16 2.69 43.84
C LEU A 528 -5.95 2.03 43.15
N GLY A 529 -5.50 2.54 42.00
CA GLY A 529 -4.32 2.07 41.28
C GLY A 529 -4.52 0.81 40.43
N LEU A 530 -5.74 0.55 39.94
CA LEU A 530 -6.02 -0.58 39.05
C LEU A 530 -5.29 -0.43 37.70
N SER A 531 -4.82 -1.55 37.15
CA SER A 531 -4.24 -1.61 35.79
C SER A 531 -5.31 -1.38 34.71
N GLN A 532 -4.89 -1.05 33.49
CA GLN A 532 -5.82 -0.81 32.38
C GLN A 532 -6.72 -2.03 32.10
N ALA A 533 -6.20 -3.25 32.22
CA ALA A 533 -6.98 -4.47 32.04
C ALA A 533 -8.05 -4.64 33.13
N GLU A 534 -7.72 -4.31 34.39
CA GLU A 534 -8.68 -4.35 35.50
C GLU A 534 -9.72 -3.23 35.40
N LEU A 535 -9.35 -2.05 34.89
CA LEU A 535 -10.28 -0.95 34.61
C LEU A 535 -11.25 -1.30 33.49
N ASP A 536 -10.78 -1.88 32.39
CA ASP A 536 -11.65 -2.33 31.30
C ASP A 536 -12.67 -3.35 31.81
N LEU A 537 -12.23 -4.28 32.67
CA LEU A 537 -13.11 -5.26 33.30
C LEU A 537 -14.16 -4.63 34.23
N LEU A 538 -13.72 -3.74 35.11
CA LEU A 538 -14.56 -2.98 36.03
C LEU A 538 -15.59 -2.14 35.26
N GLY A 539 -15.18 -1.52 34.16
CA GLY A 539 -16.05 -0.74 33.29
C GLY A 539 -17.18 -1.58 32.71
N HIS A 540 -16.89 -2.77 32.18
CA HIS A 540 -17.94 -3.67 31.69
C HIS A 540 -18.83 -4.18 32.82
N ALA A 541 -18.25 -4.57 33.96
CA ALA A 541 -19.02 -5.03 35.12
C ALA A 541 -20.00 -3.96 35.63
N ALA A 542 -19.56 -2.71 35.73
CA ALA A 542 -20.38 -1.58 36.15
C ALA A 542 -21.50 -1.26 35.14
N LEU A 543 -21.23 -1.36 33.84
CA LEU A 543 -22.24 -1.13 32.80
C LEU A 543 -23.37 -2.17 32.81
N PHE A 544 -23.06 -3.40 33.24
CA PHE A 544 -23.98 -4.54 33.21
C PHE A 544 -24.45 -5.02 34.58
N HIS A 545 -24.12 -4.32 35.67
CA HIS A 545 -24.42 -4.78 37.03
C HIS A 545 -25.92 -5.13 37.21
N ASP A 546 -26.80 -4.36 36.57
CA ASP A 546 -28.25 -4.49 36.65
C ASP A 546 -28.90 -5.31 35.52
N ILE A 547 -28.13 -5.94 34.62
CA ILE A 547 -28.70 -6.64 33.45
C ILE A 547 -29.69 -7.76 33.81
N GLY A 548 -29.54 -8.35 35.00
CA GLY A 548 -30.43 -9.38 35.50
C GLY A 548 -31.85 -8.89 35.82
N LYS A 549 -32.10 -7.57 35.87
CA LYS A 549 -33.45 -7.01 35.99
C LYS A 549 -34.35 -7.44 34.82
N LEU A 550 -33.76 -7.83 33.68
CA LEU A 550 -34.49 -8.45 32.56
C LEU A 550 -35.20 -9.75 32.93
N ALA A 551 -34.74 -10.48 33.94
CA ALA A 551 -35.38 -11.72 34.40
C ALA A 551 -36.49 -11.47 35.43
N ILE A 552 -36.66 -10.23 35.91
CA ILE A 552 -37.64 -9.88 36.94
C ILE A 552 -39.00 -9.54 36.29
N PRO A 553 -40.13 -10.05 36.80
CA PRO A 553 -41.46 -9.70 36.29
C PRO A 553 -41.80 -8.22 36.47
N ASP A 554 -42.45 -7.62 35.47
CA ASP A 554 -42.82 -6.19 35.49
C ASP A 554 -43.71 -5.81 36.68
N ALA A 555 -44.57 -6.72 37.14
CA ALA A 555 -45.43 -6.50 38.31
C ALA A 555 -44.63 -6.29 39.62
N ILE A 556 -43.39 -6.78 39.68
CA ILE A 556 -42.46 -6.60 40.80
C ILE A 556 -41.54 -5.41 40.51
N LEU A 557 -40.95 -5.35 39.31
CA LEU A 557 -39.99 -4.30 38.94
C LEU A 557 -40.61 -2.88 38.94
N LEU A 558 -41.84 -2.75 38.45
CA LEU A 558 -42.53 -1.46 38.29
C LEU A 558 -43.50 -1.15 39.44
N LYS A 559 -43.49 -1.92 40.54
CA LYS A 559 -44.47 -1.79 41.62
C LYS A 559 -44.34 -0.41 42.32
N PRO A 560 -45.40 0.41 42.37
CA PRO A 560 -45.38 1.74 43.02
C PRO A 560 -45.51 1.70 44.56
N ALA A 561 -45.16 0.57 45.18
CA ALA A 561 -45.31 0.33 46.62
C ALA A 561 -44.20 -0.62 47.11
N SER A 562 -43.97 -0.64 48.43
CA SER A 562 -43.00 -1.56 49.04
C SER A 562 -43.27 -3.01 48.63
N LEU A 563 -42.19 -3.72 48.29
CA LEU A 563 -42.23 -5.14 47.97
C LEU A 563 -42.52 -5.97 49.23
N THR A 564 -43.30 -7.04 49.08
CA THR A 564 -43.44 -8.06 50.13
C THR A 564 -42.14 -8.84 50.30
N SER A 565 -41.99 -9.64 51.36
CA SER A 565 -40.81 -10.50 51.56
C SER A 565 -40.54 -11.42 50.38
N ASP A 566 -41.60 -11.94 49.77
CA ASP A 566 -41.52 -12.91 48.68
C ASP A 566 -41.17 -12.21 47.36
N GLU A 567 -41.77 -11.04 47.11
CA GLU A 567 -41.43 -10.18 45.97
C GLU A 567 -39.99 -9.66 46.08
N TRP A 568 -39.53 -9.32 47.28
CA TRP A 568 -38.16 -8.91 47.54
C TRP A 568 -37.17 -10.04 47.30
N SER A 569 -37.49 -11.26 47.72
CA SER A 569 -36.67 -12.46 47.44
C SER A 569 -36.55 -12.72 45.93
N LEU A 570 -37.62 -12.47 45.17
CA LEU A 570 -37.58 -12.54 43.71
C LEU A 570 -36.74 -11.40 43.10
N MET A 571 -36.85 -10.17 43.62
CA MET A 571 -36.04 -9.04 43.17
C MET A 571 -34.54 -9.30 43.36
N GLN A 572 -34.12 -9.86 44.49
CA GLN A 572 -32.71 -10.18 44.78
C GLN A 572 -32.08 -11.13 43.76
N ARG A 573 -32.88 -11.94 43.05
CA ARG A 573 -32.38 -12.86 42.02
C ARG A 573 -31.75 -12.17 40.83
N HIS A 574 -31.98 -10.88 40.60
CA HIS A 574 -31.38 -10.18 39.46
C HIS A 574 -29.84 -10.25 39.50
N ALA A 575 -29.23 -10.33 40.68
CA ALA A 575 -27.78 -10.48 40.81
C ALA A 575 -27.28 -11.84 40.26
N ASP A 576 -27.98 -12.94 40.58
CA ASP A 576 -27.68 -14.29 40.07
C ASP A 576 -28.04 -14.44 38.58
N GLU A 577 -29.18 -13.91 38.16
CA GLU A 577 -29.60 -13.95 36.75
C GLU A 577 -28.70 -13.07 35.88
N GLY A 578 -28.24 -11.92 36.37
CA GLY A 578 -27.28 -11.05 35.68
C GLY A 578 -25.95 -11.77 35.46
N ALA A 579 -25.44 -12.44 36.48
CA ALA A 579 -24.26 -13.30 36.38
C ALA A 579 -24.43 -14.40 35.31
N ARG A 580 -25.57 -15.09 35.29
CA ARG A 580 -25.87 -16.15 34.30
C ARG A 580 -25.99 -15.61 32.87
N ILE A 581 -26.59 -14.45 32.68
CA ILE A 581 -26.73 -13.82 31.35
C ILE A 581 -25.34 -13.51 30.79
N ILE A 582 -24.47 -12.92 31.61
CA ILE A 582 -23.12 -12.50 31.19
C ILE A 582 -22.20 -13.70 30.95
N ASP A 583 -22.27 -14.72 31.82
CA ASP A 583 -21.50 -15.96 31.66
C ASP A 583 -21.80 -16.67 30.32
N ARG A 584 -23.06 -16.62 29.86
CA ARG A 584 -23.46 -17.18 28.55
C ARG A 584 -22.91 -16.41 27.36
N LEU A 585 -22.58 -15.12 27.52
CA LEU A 585 -22.00 -14.31 26.44
C LEU A 585 -20.52 -14.65 26.20
N GLY A 586 -19.83 -15.26 27.17
CA GLY A 586 -18.50 -15.87 27.01
C GLY A 586 -17.32 -14.91 26.89
N PHE A 587 -17.54 -13.65 26.49
CA PHE A 587 -16.47 -12.65 26.33
C PHE A 587 -16.29 -11.70 27.55
N LEU A 588 -17.11 -11.86 28.61
CA LEU A 588 -17.07 -11.05 29.84
C LEU A 588 -17.04 -11.92 31.12
N ASN A 589 -16.55 -13.15 31.03
CA ASN A 589 -16.59 -14.10 32.14
C ASN A 589 -15.87 -13.58 33.39
N ASP A 590 -14.78 -12.84 33.20
CA ASP A 590 -14.02 -12.26 34.30
C ASP A 590 -14.81 -11.16 35.06
N ALA A 591 -15.87 -10.59 34.45
CA ALA A 591 -16.69 -9.55 35.06
C ALA A 591 -17.82 -10.15 35.93
N VAL A 592 -18.15 -11.43 35.73
CA VAL A 592 -19.26 -12.13 36.39
C VAL A 592 -19.22 -12.02 37.91
N PRO A 593 -18.06 -12.18 38.61
CA PRO A 593 -18.02 -12.05 40.07
C PRO A 593 -18.37 -10.64 40.55
N ALA A 594 -17.98 -9.60 39.80
CA ALA A 594 -18.30 -8.23 40.16
C ALA A 594 -19.80 -7.93 39.98
N ILE A 595 -20.41 -8.46 38.90
CA ILE A 595 -21.85 -8.33 38.62
C ILE A 595 -22.68 -9.15 39.62
N ARG A 596 -22.27 -10.36 39.99
CA ARG A 596 -23.02 -11.20 40.94
C ARG A 596 -23.11 -10.58 42.34
N HIS A 597 -22.04 -9.95 42.80
CA HIS A 597 -21.87 -9.56 44.21
C HIS A 597 -22.01 -8.05 44.45
N HIS A 598 -22.48 -7.28 43.47
CA HIS A 598 -22.54 -5.81 43.59
C HIS A 598 -23.50 -5.31 44.68
N HIS A 599 -24.36 -6.17 45.23
CA HIS A 599 -25.21 -5.88 46.39
C HIS A 599 -24.74 -6.53 47.71
N GLU A 600 -23.55 -7.14 47.71
CA GLU A 600 -22.93 -7.61 48.96
C GLU A 600 -22.54 -6.43 49.84
N ARG A 601 -22.83 -6.53 51.13
CA ARG A 601 -22.51 -5.51 52.13
C ARG A 601 -21.24 -5.89 52.85
N PHE A 602 -20.40 -4.90 53.16
CA PHE A 602 -19.10 -5.14 53.77
C PHE A 602 -19.18 -5.89 55.13
N ASP A 603 -20.30 -5.75 55.85
CA ASP A 603 -20.66 -6.42 57.10
C ASP A 603 -21.19 -7.86 56.94
N GLY A 604 -21.39 -8.36 55.72
CA GLY A 604 -21.93 -9.70 55.45
C GLY A 604 -23.46 -9.80 55.48
N THR A 605 -24.18 -8.69 55.59
CA THR A 605 -25.66 -8.67 55.60
C THR A 605 -26.29 -8.49 54.21
N GLY A 606 -25.47 -8.50 53.15
CA GLY A 606 -25.88 -8.34 51.76
C GLY A 606 -26.44 -9.62 51.12
N TYR A 607 -26.46 -9.64 49.79
CA TYR A 607 -26.92 -10.77 48.97
C TYR A 607 -26.12 -10.81 47.66
N PRO A 608 -26.06 -11.96 46.94
CA PRO A 608 -26.77 -13.22 47.19
C PRO A 608 -26.10 -14.17 48.19
N ASP A 609 -24.78 -14.11 48.36
CA ASP A 609 -23.97 -15.14 49.03
C ASP A 609 -23.51 -14.72 50.43
N ARG A 610 -23.76 -13.47 50.84
CA ARG A 610 -23.45 -12.89 52.16
C ARG A 610 -21.96 -12.85 52.45
N LEU A 611 -21.17 -12.52 51.44
CA LEU A 611 -19.73 -12.35 51.55
C LEU A 611 -19.39 -11.17 52.47
N GLN A 612 -18.28 -11.27 53.20
CA GLN A 612 -17.88 -10.27 54.20
C GLN A 612 -16.51 -9.66 53.87
N GLY A 613 -16.38 -8.35 54.05
CA GLY A 613 -15.11 -7.64 53.95
C GLY A 613 -14.42 -7.79 52.58
N GLU A 614 -13.20 -8.34 52.60
CA GLU A 614 -12.35 -8.50 51.41
C GLU A 614 -12.69 -9.75 50.58
N ASP A 615 -13.55 -10.65 51.07
CA ASP A 615 -14.05 -11.79 50.29
C ASP A 615 -14.97 -11.34 49.15
N ILE A 616 -15.53 -10.13 49.26
CA ILE A 616 -16.29 -9.49 48.20
C ILE A 616 -15.32 -9.01 47.11
N PRO A 617 -15.50 -9.43 45.83
CA PRO A 617 -14.67 -8.98 44.73
C PRO A 617 -14.51 -7.46 44.71
N LEU A 618 -13.29 -6.96 44.48
CA LEU A 618 -13.01 -5.53 44.53
C LEU A 618 -13.92 -4.73 43.57
N GLY A 619 -14.16 -5.25 42.36
CA GLY A 619 -15.07 -4.63 41.40
C GLY A 619 -16.50 -4.48 41.93
N ALA A 620 -17.04 -5.50 42.61
CA ALA A 620 -18.36 -5.43 43.24
C ALA A 620 -18.40 -4.35 44.34
N ARG A 621 -17.35 -4.25 45.17
CA ARG A 621 -17.24 -3.22 46.21
C ARG A 621 -17.21 -1.81 45.65
N ILE A 622 -16.52 -1.62 44.53
CA ILE A 622 -16.47 -0.32 43.83
C ILE A 622 -17.85 0.01 43.23
N ILE A 623 -18.47 -0.95 42.52
CA ILE A 623 -19.80 -0.76 41.91
C ILE A 623 -20.85 -0.43 42.97
N HIS A 624 -20.85 -1.11 44.11
CA HIS A 624 -21.82 -0.85 45.19
C HIS A 624 -21.72 0.60 45.72
N VAL A 625 -20.50 1.13 45.85
CA VAL A 625 -20.31 2.54 46.24
C VAL A 625 -20.77 3.50 45.15
N ALA A 626 -20.43 3.23 43.89
CA ALA A 626 -20.79 4.05 42.75
C ALA A 626 -22.32 4.09 42.51
N ASP A 627 -22.99 2.93 42.57
CA ASP A 627 -24.45 2.81 42.45
C ASP A 627 -25.16 3.53 43.61
N ALA A 628 -24.70 3.34 44.84
CA ALA A 628 -25.31 4.01 45.99
C ALA A 628 -25.20 5.54 45.89
N LEU A 629 -24.09 6.07 45.38
CA LEU A 629 -23.94 7.50 45.13
C LEU A 629 -24.94 7.98 44.05
N ASP A 630 -24.94 7.36 42.87
CA ASP A 630 -25.85 7.77 41.77
C ASP A 630 -27.33 7.67 42.19
N SER A 631 -27.66 6.60 42.92
CA SER A 631 -28.98 6.36 43.49
C SER A 631 -29.42 7.44 44.47
N MET A 632 -28.50 8.05 45.24
CA MET A 632 -28.82 9.13 46.18
C MET A 632 -28.91 10.50 45.50
N LEU A 633 -28.16 10.72 44.43
CA LEU A 633 -28.13 11.96 43.66
C LEU A 633 -29.27 12.09 42.64
N THR A 634 -29.93 10.98 42.32
CA THR A 634 -31.01 10.96 41.32
C THR A 634 -32.39 11.07 41.97
N THR A 635 -33.26 11.92 41.45
CA THR A 635 -34.67 12.05 41.90
C THR A 635 -35.48 10.81 41.47
N ARG A 636 -36.24 10.24 42.41
CA ARG A 636 -37.15 9.09 42.21
C ARG A 636 -38.58 9.48 42.59
N ILE A 637 -39.59 8.74 42.11
CA ILE A 637 -41.03 9.03 42.32
C ILE A 637 -41.39 9.27 43.81
N TYR A 638 -40.73 8.56 44.73
CA TYR A 638 -41.01 8.63 46.17
C TYR A 638 -39.93 9.36 46.98
N ARG A 639 -38.90 9.93 46.32
CA ARG A 639 -37.77 10.57 47.00
C ARG A 639 -37.02 11.55 46.10
N ALA A 640 -36.92 12.80 46.55
CA ALA A 640 -36.08 13.82 45.89
C ALA A 640 -34.59 13.44 45.96
N ALA A 641 -33.82 13.86 44.95
CA ALA A 641 -32.37 13.82 44.96
C ALA A 641 -31.81 14.47 46.24
N ARG A 642 -30.79 13.85 46.84
CA ARG A 642 -30.07 14.44 47.97
C ARG A 642 -28.95 15.36 47.48
N PRO A 643 -28.61 16.43 48.22
CA PRO A 643 -27.40 17.19 47.98
C PRO A 643 -26.16 16.29 48.01
N ALA A 644 -25.18 16.56 47.16
CA ALA A 644 -23.98 15.73 47.03
C ALA A 644 -23.19 15.60 48.34
N ALA A 645 -23.10 16.68 49.12
CA ALA A 645 -22.45 16.67 50.43
C ALA A 645 -23.14 15.71 51.42
N GLU A 646 -24.48 15.67 51.42
CA GLU A 646 -25.24 14.74 52.27
C GLU A 646 -25.09 13.29 51.81
N ALA A 647 -25.09 13.05 50.50
CA ALA A 647 -24.89 11.73 49.93
C ALA A 647 -23.50 11.17 50.30
N LEU A 648 -22.45 11.99 50.20
CA LEU A 648 -21.09 11.59 50.56
C LEU A 648 -20.93 11.39 52.08
N HIS A 649 -21.59 12.22 52.90
CA HIS A 649 -21.64 12.03 54.35
C HIS A 649 -22.32 10.71 54.75
N GLU A 650 -23.39 10.33 54.05
CA GLU A 650 -24.07 9.03 54.24
C GLU A 650 -23.15 7.85 53.90
N LEU A 651 -22.42 7.91 52.77
CA LEU A 651 -21.44 6.89 52.40
C LEU A 651 -20.34 6.74 53.45
N ARG A 652 -19.83 7.87 53.96
CA ARG A 652 -18.80 7.89 55.02
C ARG A 652 -19.31 7.27 56.31
N ARG A 653 -20.55 7.61 56.72
CA ARG A 653 -21.17 7.06 57.93
C ARG A 653 -21.35 5.54 57.83
N ALA A 654 -21.68 5.03 56.66
CA ALA A 654 -21.92 3.61 56.40
C ALA A 654 -20.66 2.85 55.95
N ALA A 655 -19.48 3.49 55.92
CA ALA A 655 -18.21 2.84 55.63
C ALA A 655 -17.86 1.80 56.71
N GLY A 656 -17.43 0.62 56.28
CA GLY A 656 -17.09 -0.50 57.17
C GLY A 656 -18.29 -1.34 57.61
N THR A 657 -19.51 -0.90 57.31
CA THR A 657 -20.73 -1.71 57.49
C THR A 657 -21.35 -2.03 56.13
N GLN A 658 -21.97 -1.06 55.47
CA GLN A 658 -22.53 -1.26 54.14
C GLN A 658 -21.45 -1.23 53.06
N PHE A 659 -20.56 -0.24 53.14
CA PHE A 659 -19.62 0.08 52.06
C PHE A 659 -18.17 -0.25 52.41
N CYS A 660 -17.38 -0.57 51.41
CA CYS A 660 -15.93 -0.77 51.55
C CYS A 660 -15.25 0.55 51.97
N PRO A 661 -14.57 0.62 53.14
CA PRO A 661 -13.91 1.85 53.59
C PRO A 661 -12.92 2.39 52.58
N ARG A 662 -12.10 1.51 51.98
CA ARG A 662 -11.09 1.90 50.98
C ARG A 662 -11.71 2.52 49.73
N CYS A 663 -12.83 2.00 49.25
CA CYS A 663 -13.52 2.53 48.09
C CYS A 663 -14.17 3.89 48.38
N VAL A 664 -14.73 4.07 49.59
CA VAL A 664 -15.30 5.36 50.02
C VAL A 664 -14.21 6.41 50.18
N THR A 665 -13.06 6.07 50.77
CA THR A 665 -11.92 6.99 50.85
C THR A 665 -11.39 7.41 49.48
N ALA A 666 -11.28 6.46 48.54
CA ALA A 666 -10.90 6.78 47.17
C ALA A 666 -11.91 7.73 46.50
N LEU A 667 -13.22 7.51 46.70
CA LEU A 667 -14.25 8.42 46.23
C LEU A 667 -14.15 9.83 46.85
N GLU A 668 -13.88 9.93 48.16
CA GLU A 668 -13.68 11.23 48.85
C GLU A 668 -12.47 12.01 48.33
N HIS A 669 -11.40 11.32 47.91
CA HIS A 669 -10.24 11.97 47.29
C HIS A 669 -10.58 12.55 45.92
N ILE A 670 -11.41 11.86 45.14
CA ILE A 670 -11.85 12.31 43.82
C ILE A 670 -12.87 13.45 43.94
N LEU A 671 -13.71 13.43 44.99
CA LEU A 671 -14.77 14.41 45.25
C LEU A 671 -14.67 14.98 46.68
N PRO A 672 -13.77 15.95 46.93
CA PRO A 672 -13.63 16.53 48.26
C PRO A 672 -14.89 17.29 48.70
N LEU A 673 -15.34 17.06 49.94
CA LEU A 673 -16.53 17.72 50.54
C LEU A 673 -16.41 19.25 50.50
N GLU A 674 -15.23 19.80 50.78
CA GLU A 674 -14.92 21.24 50.79
C GLU A 674 -15.12 21.91 49.42
N THR A 675 -15.03 21.14 48.33
CA THR A 675 -15.21 21.62 46.96
C THR A 675 -16.65 21.51 46.44
N LEU A 676 -17.54 20.81 47.14
CA LEU A 676 -18.93 20.56 46.75
C LEU A 676 -19.93 21.51 47.44
N GLU A 677 -19.56 22.15 48.55
CA GLU A 677 -20.41 23.11 49.27
C GLU A 677 -20.75 24.38 48.46
N GLY A 678 -20.06 24.62 47.33
CA GLY A 678 -20.32 25.74 46.41
C GLY A 678 -20.94 25.38 45.05
N ASP A 679 -21.21 24.09 44.77
CA ASP A 679 -21.68 23.61 43.45
C ASP A 679 -23.16 23.21 43.52
N THR A 680 -24.05 24.20 43.44
CA THR A 680 -25.51 24.00 43.52
C THR A 680 -26.12 23.30 42.31
N ASP A 681 -25.37 23.17 41.21
CA ASP A 681 -25.86 22.67 39.91
C ASP A 681 -25.27 21.29 39.51
N GLY A 682 -24.43 20.67 40.34
CA GLY A 682 -23.85 19.35 40.03
C GLY A 682 -22.83 19.34 38.87
N SER A 683 -22.31 20.52 38.49
CA SER A 683 -21.43 20.72 37.33
C SER A 683 -20.08 20.01 37.46
N ARG A 684 -19.54 19.85 38.68
CA ARG A 684 -18.27 19.15 38.92
C ARG A 684 -18.41 17.63 38.94
N LEU A 685 -19.58 17.11 39.30
CA LEU A 685 -19.87 15.67 39.18
C LEU A 685 -19.84 15.22 37.71
N SER A 686 -20.31 16.06 36.78
CA SER A 686 -20.16 15.77 35.35
C SER A 686 -18.71 15.90 34.85
N ALA A 687 -17.89 16.76 35.47
CA ALA A 687 -16.49 16.99 35.10
C ALA A 687 -15.54 15.89 35.61
N VAL A 688 -15.87 15.20 36.70
CA VAL A 688 -15.17 14.00 37.17
C VAL A 688 -15.60 12.75 36.40
N ALA A 689 -16.83 12.75 35.88
CA ALA A 689 -17.38 11.66 35.07
C ALA A 689 -16.93 11.69 33.59
N SER A 690 -16.52 12.86 33.07
CA SER A 690 -15.86 13.05 31.78
C SER A 690 -14.36 12.81 31.85
#